data_AF-A0A0F5VMV5-F1
#
_entry.id   AF-A0A0F5VMV5-F1
#
_cell.length_a   1.000
_cell.length_b   1.000
_cell.length_c   1.000
_cell.angle_alpha   90.00
_cell.angle_beta   90.00
_cell.angle_gamma   90.00
#
_symmetry.space_group_name_H-M   'P 1'
#
loop_
_entity.id
_entity.type
_entity.pdbx_description
1 polymer ?
#
loop_
_entity_poly.entity_id
_entity_poly.type
_entity_poly.pdbx_seq_one_letter_code
_entity_poly.pdbx_strand_id
1 'polypeptide(L)'
;MNTIPQWTLDPRPGTAVYEVPLPEGLSVDAQAVRAAHDRVLATFSADRDDTVLHVAVTGRTLRLRYRTDVLDREAAARIAGYHLTALTTPVRRSLLSEAELHSQLEELAGPRRALPDRRVHELFEERAKAHPDAVAAVEGGRQWTYGELNSRANRIGRALLGHGLRPEGVVAVIMERDLDWLAAVLGVLKAGGVYLPVEPHFPAGRIRAILTRADYNLILTEDSVAAAYEEGHADTDLGVPVAADQLAYIYFTSGSTGEPKGAMCEHAGFVNHVLAKLEDLDIGPGQVVAQTAPQCFDISLWQLLAALLVGGRTLLVGQDTILDVPRFVDTIERGRVNVLQVVPSYLEAVLAELEQRPRELPHLRRVSVTGEAVKKDLVERWFAARTGIPLVNAYGLTETSDDTNHEVMDRVPDEARVPLGRPIANVRIYVVDEQLMPVPLGAPGEIVFSGVCVGRGYVNDPERTKAAFAEDPYRPGERLYRSGDHGRWLPDGKLEFLGRRDTQVKIRGFRIEIGEIENALLRVPGVRDGAVVVVRGTQLVAFCTGSAPVDAGVVRERLAASLPAYMVPSVVHWHRRLPLTANGKTDRRTLTALAEDLDTRTDGPSTPVEHRLAAAWAEVLGIPADRIGRHDHFFDRGGTSLAAVKLAIALDRAITLKDVTRHPVLADLAGLLDRTA
;
A
#
# COMPACT_ATOMS: atom_id res chain seq x y z
N MET A 1 8.92 48.58 23.97
CA MET A 1 7.49 48.32 23.70
C MET A 1 7.42 47.03 22.91
N ASN A 2 7.02 45.93 23.53
CA ASN A 2 6.88 44.65 22.85
C ASN A 2 5.70 44.76 21.88
N THR A 3 5.96 45.03 20.61
CA THR A 3 4.95 45.06 19.55
C THR A 3 4.52 43.64 19.26
N ILE A 4 3.30 43.29 19.68
CA ILE A 4 2.65 42.00 19.40
C ILE A 4 2.47 41.84 17.87
N PRO A 5 2.59 40.62 17.29
CA PRO A 5 2.31 40.41 15.88
C PRO A 5 0.94 40.98 15.48
N GLN A 6 0.87 41.68 14.34
CA GLN A 6 -0.34 42.33 13.85
C GLN A 6 -0.82 41.67 12.57
N TRP A 7 -2.13 41.46 12.46
CA TRP A 7 -2.78 41.00 11.24
C TRP A 7 -3.82 42.02 10.80
N THR A 8 -3.78 42.43 9.54
CA THR A 8 -4.72 43.40 8.96
C THR A 8 -5.12 43.00 7.55
N LEU A 9 -6.35 43.31 7.15
CA LEU A 9 -6.76 43.23 5.74
C LEU A 9 -6.04 44.34 4.96
N ASP A 10 -5.48 43.99 3.80
CA ASP A 10 -4.86 44.96 2.91
C ASP A 10 -5.94 45.70 2.11
N PRO A 11 -5.75 46.99 1.76
CA PRO A 11 -6.67 47.70 0.86
C PRO A 11 -6.90 47.01 -0.48
N ARG A 12 -5.99 46.14 -0.94
CA ARG A 12 -6.16 45.34 -2.15
C ARG A 12 -7.11 44.16 -1.88
N PRO A 13 -8.19 44.00 -2.66
CA PRO A 13 -9.15 42.90 -2.48
C PRO A 13 -8.47 41.52 -2.45
N GLY A 14 -8.89 40.67 -1.51
CA GLY A 14 -8.40 39.31 -1.37
C GLY A 14 -6.96 39.20 -0.84
N THR A 15 -6.41 40.26 -0.22
CA THR A 15 -5.08 40.20 0.39
C THR A 15 -5.08 40.68 1.84
N ALA A 16 -4.16 40.13 2.62
CA ALA A 16 -3.93 40.49 4.01
C ALA A 16 -2.44 40.71 4.26
N VAL A 17 -2.16 41.36 5.38
CA VAL A 17 -0.80 41.63 5.85
C VAL A 17 -0.62 41.04 7.24
N TYR A 18 0.44 40.27 7.42
CA TYR A 18 0.93 39.82 8.71
C TYR A 18 2.27 40.50 9.03
N GLU A 19 2.36 41.14 10.18
CA GLU A 19 3.53 41.89 10.62
C GLU A 19 4.06 41.32 11.93
N VAL A 20 5.37 41.05 11.97
CA VAL A 20 6.05 40.52 13.15
C VAL A 20 7.34 41.32 13.42
N PRO A 21 7.61 41.74 14.67
CA PRO A 21 8.84 42.46 14.98
C PRO A 21 10.07 41.56 14.79
N LEU A 22 11.17 42.16 14.36
CA LEU A 22 12.47 41.51 14.35
C LEU A 22 13.03 41.41 15.78
N PRO A 23 13.74 40.31 16.12
CA PRO A 23 14.44 40.17 17.40
C PRO A 23 15.35 41.35 17.71
N GLU A 24 15.54 41.64 19.01
CA GLU A 24 16.45 42.69 19.45
C GLU A 24 17.88 42.44 18.94
N GLY A 25 18.55 43.50 18.49
CA GLY A 25 19.91 43.42 17.92
C GLY A 25 20.00 42.89 16.48
N LEU A 26 18.94 42.31 15.90
CA LEU A 26 18.94 41.86 14.51
C LEU A 26 18.82 43.06 13.55
N SER A 27 19.83 43.23 12.69
CA SER A 27 19.84 44.16 11.55
C SER A 27 19.91 43.35 10.26
N VAL A 28 18.97 43.57 9.35
CA VAL A 28 18.83 42.81 8.10
C VAL A 28 18.70 43.77 6.94
N ASP A 29 19.47 43.53 5.88
CA ASP A 29 19.36 44.25 4.63
C ASP A 29 18.41 43.53 3.65
N ALA A 30 18.14 44.16 2.51
CA ALA A 30 17.26 43.60 1.49
C ALA A 30 17.81 42.30 0.87
N GLN A 31 19.13 42.07 0.89
CA GLN A 31 19.74 40.86 0.36
C GLN A 31 19.52 39.68 1.30
N ALA A 32 19.66 39.88 2.61
CA ALA A 32 19.35 38.88 3.63
C ALA A 32 17.87 38.47 3.60
N VAL A 33 16.96 39.44 3.42
CA VAL A 33 15.52 39.17 3.28
C VAL A 33 15.23 38.35 2.03
N ARG A 34 15.83 38.69 0.88
CA ARG A 34 15.70 37.90 -0.35
C ARG A 34 16.24 36.49 -0.19
N ALA A 35 17.44 36.32 0.38
CA ALA A 35 18.02 35.00 0.61
C ALA A 35 17.18 34.14 1.56
N ALA A 36 16.65 34.73 2.64
CA ALA A 36 15.72 34.05 3.53
C ALA A 36 14.42 33.65 2.82
N HIS A 37 13.87 34.56 2.00
CA HIS A 37 12.66 34.29 1.23
C HIS A 37 12.86 33.17 0.20
N ASP A 38 13.94 33.22 -0.59
CA ASP A 38 14.33 32.18 -1.54
C ASP A 38 14.45 30.81 -0.85
N ARG A 39 15.06 30.79 0.34
CA ARG A 39 15.22 29.57 1.13
C ARG A 39 13.89 29.00 1.63
N VAL A 40 13.00 29.86 2.14
CA VAL A 40 11.67 29.43 2.59
C VAL A 40 10.87 28.91 1.39
N LEU A 41 10.81 29.65 0.27
CA LEU A 41 10.06 29.23 -0.91
C LEU A 41 10.57 27.93 -1.51
N ALA A 42 11.89 27.71 -1.56
CA ALA A 42 12.49 26.47 -2.03
C ALA A 42 12.03 25.22 -1.25
N THR A 43 11.47 25.42 -0.04
CA THR A 43 10.93 24.34 0.79
C THR A 43 9.49 23.96 0.41
N PHE A 44 8.69 24.91 -0.09
CA PHE A 44 7.26 24.70 -0.38
C PHE A 44 6.95 24.46 -1.86
N SER A 45 7.78 24.96 -2.79
CA SER A 45 7.55 24.80 -4.23
C SER A 45 8.85 25.00 -5.04
N ALA A 46 8.96 24.30 -6.17
CA ALA A 46 9.93 24.63 -7.22
C ALA A 46 9.44 25.77 -8.13
N ASP A 47 8.12 25.96 -8.25
CA ASP A 47 7.50 27.07 -8.97
C ASP A 47 7.34 28.27 -8.04
N ARG A 48 8.17 29.29 -8.28
CA ARG A 48 8.21 30.57 -7.57
C ARG A 48 7.12 31.48 -8.12
N ASP A 49 5.87 31.26 -7.73
CA ASP A 49 4.84 32.25 -8.01
C ASP A 49 4.86 33.37 -6.96
N ASP A 50 5.69 34.39 -7.21
CA ASP A 50 5.85 35.59 -6.37
C ASP A 50 4.55 36.41 -6.21
N THR A 51 3.45 36.02 -6.88
CA THR A 51 2.15 36.71 -6.77
C THR A 51 1.35 36.33 -5.52
N VAL A 52 1.69 35.22 -4.85
CA VAL A 52 0.97 34.71 -3.68
C VAL A 52 1.41 35.37 -2.38
N LEU A 53 2.72 35.58 -2.21
CA LEU A 53 3.35 36.03 -0.97
C LEU A 53 4.48 37.00 -1.27
N HIS A 54 4.42 38.19 -0.68
CA HIS A 54 5.50 39.18 -0.73
C HIS A 54 6.04 39.45 0.67
N VAL A 55 7.35 39.32 0.83
CA VAL A 55 8.03 39.51 2.12
C VAL A 55 8.98 40.71 2.06
N ALA A 56 8.86 41.61 3.03
CA ALA A 56 9.73 42.77 3.16
C ALA A 56 10.02 43.08 4.63
N VAL A 57 11.08 43.86 4.87
CA VAL A 57 11.36 44.43 6.18
C VAL A 57 11.19 45.95 6.10
N THR A 58 10.35 46.50 6.97
CA THR A 58 10.14 47.95 7.10
C THR A 58 10.49 48.37 8.52
N GLY A 59 11.57 49.14 8.69
CA GLY A 59 12.09 49.49 10.01
C GLY A 59 12.56 48.24 10.78
N ARG A 60 11.92 47.93 11.91
CA ARG A 60 12.20 46.74 12.74
C ARG A 60 11.13 45.66 12.63
N THR A 61 10.38 45.64 11.52
CA THR A 61 9.24 44.74 11.33
C THR A 61 9.37 43.96 10.04
N LEU A 62 9.23 42.64 10.11
CA LEU A 62 9.03 41.77 8.96
C LEU A 62 7.54 41.79 8.57
N ARG A 63 7.26 42.09 7.31
CA ARG A 63 5.92 42.24 6.75
C ARG A 63 5.70 41.21 5.64
N LEU A 64 4.69 40.36 5.83
CA LEU A 64 4.22 39.38 4.84
C LEU A 64 2.89 39.89 4.30
N ARG A 65 2.84 40.22 3.00
CA ARG A 65 1.59 40.50 2.30
C ARG A 65 1.23 39.30 1.45
N TYR A 66 0.02 38.79 1.59
CA TYR A 66 -0.36 37.52 0.97
C TYR A 66 -1.82 37.48 0.54
N ARG A 67 -2.14 36.54 -0.36
CA ARG A 67 -3.49 36.25 -0.84
C ARG A 67 -4.29 35.39 0.15
N THR A 68 -5.44 35.89 0.60
CA THR A 68 -6.26 35.21 1.62
C THR A 68 -7.05 34.02 1.07
N ASP A 69 -7.17 33.89 -0.25
CA ASP A 69 -7.73 32.72 -0.92
C ASP A 69 -6.72 31.57 -1.06
N VAL A 70 -5.44 31.82 -0.74
CA VAL A 70 -4.36 30.82 -0.79
C VAL A 70 -3.83 30.49 0.61
N LEU A 71 -3.62 31.49 1.46
CA LEU A 71 -3.11 31.31 2.82
C LEU A 71 -4.11 31.88 3.83
N ASP A 72 -4.35 31.14 4.91
CA ASP A 72 -5.03 31.68 6.09
C ASP A 72 -4.05 32.46 7.00
N ARG A 73 -4.59 33.05 8.07
CA ARG A 73 -3.80 33.81 9.05
C ARG A 73 -2.76 32.96 9.79
N GLU A 74 -3.08 31.71 10.11
CA GLU A 74 -2.19 30.83 10.86
C GLU A 74 -1.02 30.35 10.01
N ALA A 75 -1.29 29.98 8.76
CA ALA A 75 -0.29 29.67 7.75
C ALA A 75 0.65 30.86 7.53
N ALA A 76 0.10 32.08 7.38
CA ALA A 76 0.92 33.28 7.26
C ALA A 76 1.80 33.53 8.49
N ALA A 77 1.27 33.30 9.70
CA ALA A 77 2.03 33.40 10.94
C ALA A 77 3.18 32.37 11.00
N ARG A 78 2.93 31.11 10.63
CA ARG A 78 3.96 30.06 10.54
C ARG A 78 5.04 30.43 9.53
N ILE A 79 4.64 30.87 8.34
CA ILE A 79 5.58 31.30 7.29
C ILE A 79 6.41 32.50 7.75
N ALA A 80 5.83 33.46 8.48
CA ALA A 80 6.58 34.55 9.08
C ALA A 80 7.63 34.02 10.07
N GLY A 81 7.27 33.03 10.88
CA GLY A 81 8.18 32.29 11.75
C GLY A 81 9.37 31.69 11.00
N TYR A 82 9.14 30.98 9.89
CA TYR A 82 10.23 30.41 9.07
C TYR A 82 11.18 31.47 8.52
N HIS A 83 10.64 32.62 8.09
CA HIS A 83 11.47 33.75 7.63
C HIS A 83 12.29 34.34 8.78
N LEU A 84 11.73 34.47 9.99
CA LEU A 84 12.48 34.91 11.16
C LEU A 84 13.60 33.92 11.52
N THR A 85 13.33 32.62 11.49
CA THR A 85 14.37 31.58 11.70
C THR A 85 15.47 31.69 10.65
N ALA A 86 15.12 31.85 9.37
CA ALA A 86 16.07 31.99 8.28
C ALA A 86 16.93 33.26 8.42
N LEU A 87 16.37 34.37 8.91
CA LEU A 87 17.09 35.63 9.12
C LEU A 87 17.99 35.60 10.36
N THR A 88 17.55 34.95 11.44
CA THR A 88 18.29 34.88 12.72
C THR A 88 19.38 33.81 12.71
N THR A 89 19.14 32.71 11.99
CA THR A 89 20.05 31.57 11.92
C THR A 89 20.33 31.19 10.46
N PRO A 90 20.99 32.08 9.68
CA PRO A 90 21.19 31.87 8.25
C PRO A 90 22.00 30.62 7.92
N VAL A 91 22.81 30.13 8.88
CA VAL A 91 23.63 28.92 8.76
C VAL A 91 22.91 27.66 9.26
N ARG A 92 21.88 27.79 10.10
CA ARG A 92 21.10 26.63 10.59
C ARG A 92 20.29 26.08 9.44
N ARG A 93 20.31 24.76 9.25
CA ARG A 93 19.62 24.09 8.12
C ARG A 93 18.11 23.99 8.29
N SER A 94 17.63 23.75 9.51
CA SER A 94 16.19 23.72 9.80
C SER A 94 15.58 25.12 9.86
N LEU A 95 14.39 25.28 9.28
CA LEU A 95 13.57 26.50 9.36
C LEU A 95 12.61 26.47 10.57
N LEU A 96 12.47 25.32 11.23
CA LEU A 96 11.51 25.12 12.30
C LEU A 96 11.97 25.85 13.57
N SER A 97 11.00 26.41 14.28
CA SER A 97 11.22 26.82 15.67
C SER A 97 11.43 25.60 16.56
N GLU A 98 11.99 25.78 17.76
CA GLU A 98 12.12 24.68 18.73
C GLU A 98 10.77 24.09 19.13
N ALA A 99 9.75 24.95 19.29
CA ALA A 99 8.40 24.51 19.63
C ALA A 99 7.76 23.70 18.49
N GLU A 100 7.94 24.10 17.24
CA GLU A 100 7.41 23.37 16.09
C GLU A 100 8.14 22.06 15.86
N LEU A 101 9.47 22.04 16.02
CA LEU A 101 10.24 20.80 15.98
C LEU A 101 9.77 19.84 17.08
N HIS A 102 9.57 20.33 18.31
CA HIS A 102 9.02 19.51 19.40
C HIS A 102 7.64 18.95 19.05
N SER A 103 6.73 19.79 18.53
CA SER A 103 5.39 19.37 18.12
C SER A 103 5.44 18.27 17.06
N GLN A 104 6.26 18.43 16.01
CA GLN A 104 6.40 17.39 14.98
C GLN A 104 7.03 16.09 15.50
N LEU A 105 7.94 16.15 16.48
CA LEU A 105 8.61 14.96 17.01
C LEU A 105 7.79 14.23 18.09
N GLU A 106 7.00 14.95 18.89
CA GLU A 106 6.29 14.40 20.05
C GLU A 106 4.77 14.39 19.89
N GLU A 107 4.18 15.47 19.38
CA GLU A 107 2.71 15.66 19.38
C GLU A 107 2.05 15.04 18.14
N LEU A 108 2.76 15.00 17.00
CA LEU A 108 2.30 14.29 15.79
C LEU A 108 2.59 12.78 15.84
N ALA A 109 3.34 12.31 16.83
CA ALA A 109 3.54 10.88 17.04
C ALA A 109 2.24 10.18 17.42
N GLY A 110 2.12 8.90 17.08
CA GLY A 110 1.01 8.07 17.52
C GLY A 110 0.96 7.97 19.05
N PRO A 111 -0.23 7.76 19.64
CA PRO A 111 -0.39 7.70 21.07
C PRO A 111 0.48 6.59 21.68
N ARG A 112 1.00 6.82 22.88
CA ARG A 112 1.76 5.79 23.60
C ARG A 112 0.79 4.75 24.15
N ARG A 113 1.04 3.47 23.86
CA ARG A 113 0.29 2.34 24.39
C ARG A 113 1.24 1.29 24.93
N ALA A 114 1.04 0.89 26.18
CA ALA A 114 1.78 -0.23 26.74
C ALA A 114 1.47 -1.50 25.94
N LEU A 115 2.51 -2.19 25.48
CA LEU A 115 2.34 -3.49 24.83
C LEU A 115 2.26 -4.59 25.88
N PRO A 116 1.38 -5.59 25.70
CA PRO A 116 1.39 -6.76 26.56
C PRO A 116 2.70 -7.52 26.39
N ASP A 117 3.20 -8.14 27.45
CA ASP A 117 4.27 -9.14 27.34
C ASP A 117 3.69 -10.49 26.88
N ARG A 118 3.04 -10.44 25.72
CA ARG A 118 2.40 -11.56 25.03
C ARG A 118 2.53 -11.39 23.53
N ARG A 119 2.76 -12.48 22.82
CA ARG A 119 2.78 -12.58 21.37
C ARG A 119 1.39 -12.98 20.88
N VAL A 120 1.13 -12.79 19.59
CA VAL A 120 -0.17 -13.07 18.98
C VAL A 120 -0.63 -14.51 19.22
N HIS A 121 0.26 -15.50 19.17
CA HIS A 121 -0.09 -16.89 19.44
C HIS A 121 -0.44 -17.16 20.91
N GLU A 122 0.23 -16.50 21.86
CA GLU A 122 -0.07 -16.62 23.30
C GLU A 122 -1.43 -15.99 23.64
N LEU A 123 -1.74 -14.83 23.06
CA LEU A 123 -3.06 -14.20 23.18
C LEU A 123 -4.17 -15.09 22.61
N PHE A 124 -3.89 -15.80 21.52
CA PHE A 124 -4.80 -16.80 20.96
C PHE A 124 -4.96 -18.02 21.89
N GLU A 125 -3.88 -18.55 22.47
CA GLU A 125 -3.92 -19.67 23.43
C GLU A 125 -4.78 -19.35 24.64
N GLU A 126 -4.66 -18.14 25.20
CA GLU A 126 -5.49 -17.67 26.30
C GLU A 126 -6.99 -17.71 25.94
N ARG A 127 -7.35 -17.32 24.71
CA ARG A 127 -8.72 -17.42 24.21
C ARG A 127 -9.16 -18.86 23.98
N ALA A 128 -8.31 -19.68 23.40
CA ALA A 128 -8.64 -21.07 23.12
C ALA A 128 -8.84 -21.90 24.38
N LYS A 129 -8.09 -21.60 25.44
CA LYS A 129 -8.28 -22.19 26.76
C LYS A 129 -9.57 -21.73 27.44
N ALA A 130 -9.93 -20.46 27.30
CA ALA A 130 -11.13 -19.90 27.92
C ALA A 130 -12.44 -20.32 27.21
N HIS A 131 -12.40 -20.46 25.89
CA HIS A 131 -13.58 -20.70 25.05
C HIS A 131 -13.33 -21.77 23.97
N PRO A 132 -12.97 -23.01 24.35
CA PRO A 132 -12.56 -24.04 23.39
C PRO A 132 -13.64 -24.43 22.38
N ASP A 133 -14.93 -24.34 22.75
CA ASP A 133 -16.05 -24.73 21.91
C ASP A 133 -16.58 -23.60 21.00
N ALA A 134 -16.07 -22.37 21.16
CA ALA A 134 -16.45 -21.25 20.31
C ALA A 134 -15.86 -21.41 18.91
N VAL A 135 -16.59 -21.00 17.87
CA VAL A 135 -16.10 -21.05 16.48
C VAL A 135 -15.01 -19.98 16.28
N ALA A 136 -13.82 -20.42 15.87
CA ALA A 136 -12.69 -19.54 15.57
C ALA A 136 -12.61 -19.17 14.09
N ALA A 137 -12.78 -20.13 13.20
CA ALA A 137 -12.60 -19.91 11.77
C ALA A 137 -13.61 -20.69 10.93
N VAL A 138 -14.00 -20.12 9.80
CA VAL A 138 -14.98 -20.70 8.86
C VAL A 138 -14.43 -20.60 7.44
N GLU A 139 -14.56 -21.69 6.70
CA GLU A 139 -14.24 -21.80 5.28
C GLU A 139 -15.36 -22.59 4.59
N GLY A 140 -16.21 -21.89 3.81
CA GLY A 140 -17.36 -22.54 3.16
C GLY A 140 -18.27 -23.25 4.17
N GLY A 141 -18.39 -24.58 4.05
CA GLY A 141 -19.15 -25.42 4.99
C GLY A 141 -18.32 -26.01 6.14
N ARG A 142 -16.99 -25.80 6.16
CA ARG A 142 -16.08 -26.25 7.21
C ARG A 142 -15.92 -25.14 8.24
N GLN A 143 -15.73 -25.53 9.49
CA GLN A 143 -15.39 -24.62 10.57
C GLN A 143 -14.49 -25.33 11.57
N TRP A 144 -13.69 -24.55 12.29
CA TRP A 144 -13.01 -25.02 13.49
C TRP A 144 -13.37 -24.19 14.69
N THR A 145 -13.52 -24.87 15.83
CA THR A 145 -13.54 -24.21 17.12
C THR A 145 -12.15 -23.72 17.51
N TYR A 146 -12.07 -22.86 18.52
CA TYR A 146 -10.79 -22.43 19.08
C TYR A 146 -9.96 -23.60 19.60
N GLY A 147 -10.58 -24.57 20.29
CA GLY A 147 -9.90 -25.76 20.81
C GLY A 147 -9.38 -26.67 19.69
N GLU A 148 -10.20 -26.85 18.64
CA GLU A 148 -9.83 -27.63 17.46
C GLU A 148 -8.67 -27.01 16.67
N LEU A 149 -8.71 -25.69 16.47
CA LEU A 149 -7.64 -24.93 15.81
C LEU A 149 -6.36 -24.96 16.64
N ASN A 150 -6.46 -24.75 17.96
CA ASN A 150 -5.31 -24.77 18.86
C ASN A 150 -4.62 -26.14 18.87
N SER A 151 -5.40 -27.22 18.96
CA SER A 151 -4.90 -28.60 18.92
C SER A 151 -4.15 -28.90 17.62
N ARG A 152 -4.69 -28.47 16.47
CA ARG A 152 -4.05 -28.64 15.15
C ARG A 152 -2.75 -27.85 15.04
N ALA A 153 -2.77 -26.59 15.44
CA ALA A 153 -1.57 -25.74 15.46
C ALA A 153 -0.49 -26.32 16.39
N ASN A 154 -0.88 -26.90 17.53
CA ASN A 154 0.04 -27.56 18.46
C ASN A 154 0.70 -28.80 17.83
N ARG A 155 -0.05 -29.63 17.11
CA ARG A 155 0.53 -30.80 16.40
C ARG A 155 1.52 -30.37 15.32
N ILE A 156 1.17 -29.36 14.52
CA ILE A 156 2.07 -28.81 13.50
C ILE A 156 3.34 -28.25 14.15
N GLY A 157 3.20 -27.44 15.21
CA GLY A 157 4.36 -26.89 15.93
C GLY A 157 5.29 -27.98 16.48
N ARG A 158 4.72 -29.09 17.00
CA ARG A 158 5.52 -30.22 17.50
C ARG A 158 6.23 -30.98 16.38
N ALA A 159 5.56 -31.19 15.25
CA ALA A 159 6.21 -31.76 14.07
C ALA A 159 7.39 -30.90 13.61
N LEU A 160 7.21 -29.57 13.54
CA LEU A 160 8.29 -28.63 13.19
C LEU A 160 9.49 -28.75 14.14
N LEU A 161 9.25 -28.80 15.46
CA LEU A 161 10.32 -29.00 16.45
C LEU A 161 10.99 -30.38 16.30
N GLY A 162 10.20 -31.44 16.06
CA GLY A 162 10.71 -32.79 15.81
C GLY A 162 11.59 -32.88 14.56
N HIS A 163 11.31 -32.05 13.55
CA HIS A 163 12.11 -31.89 12.34
C HIS A 163 13.28 -30.89 12.48
N GLY A 164 13.58 -30.42 13.69
CA GLY A 164 14.76 -29.60 13.96
C GLY A 164 14.56 -28.11 13.69
N LEU A 165 13.34 -27.59 13.88
CA LEU A 165 13.12 -26.14 13.89
C LEU A 165 13.97 -25.48 14.98
N ARG A 166 14.89 -24.60 14.57
CA ARG A 166 15.68 -23.75 15.46
C ARG A 166 14.91 -22.49 15.87
N PRO A 167 15.23 -21.84 17.01
CA PRO A 167 14.71 -20.51 17.32
C PRO A 167 14.98 -19.53 16.18
N GLU A 168 13.97 -18.74 15.81
CA GLU A 168 13.98 -17.88 14.61
C GLU A 168 14.30 -18.62 13.29
N GLY A 169 14.10 -19.94 13.25
CA GLY A 169 14.18 -20.72 12.02
C GLY A 169 13.07 -20.33 11.06
N VAL A 170 13.44 -19.95 9.84
CA VAL A 170 12.47 -19.56 8.80
C VAL A 170 11.72 -20.78 8.29
N VAL A 171 10.39 -20.77 8.40
CA VAL A 171 9.52 -21.80 7.86
C VAL A 171 8.79 -21.24 6.65
N ALA A 172 9.15 -21.73 5.46
CA ALA A 172 8.46 -21.38 4.24
C ALA A 172 7.13 -22.15 4.16
N VAL A 173 6.01 -21.45 4.22
CA VAL A 173 4.68 -22.03 4.12
C VAL A 173 4.17 -21.83 2.70
N ILE A 174 3.99 -22.95 1.98
CA ILE A 174 3.55 -22.99 0.58
C ILE A 174 2.25 -23.76 0.56
N MET A 175 1.13 -23.05 0.76
CA MET A 175 -0.19 -23.66 0.92
C MET A 175 -1.30 -22.79 0.33
N GLU A 176 -2.38 -23.45 -0.10
CA GLU A 176 -3.65 -22.79 -0.41
C GLU A 176 -4.25 -22.07 0.80
N ARG A 177 -5.18 -21.15 0.53
CA ARG A 177 -5.89 -20.40 1.56
C ARG A 177 -7.05 -21.23 2.10
N ASP A 178 -6.76 -22.01 3.13
CA ASP A 178 -7.74 -22.83 3.82
C ASP A 178 -7.58 -22.80 5.34
N LEU A 179 -8.39 -23.57 6.06
CA LEU A 179 -8.27 -23.70 7.50
C LEU A 179 -6.89 -24.25 7.91
N ASP A 180 -6.33 -25.19 7.16
CA ASP A 180 -5.04 -25.82 7.46
C ASP A 180 -3.87 -24.83 7.34
N TRP A 181 -3.95 -23.84 6.46
CA TRP A 181 -3.05 -22.68 6.44
C TRP A 181 -3.14 -21.85 7.72
N LEU A 182 -4.33 -21.60 8.27
CA LEU A 182 -4.48 -20.92 9.55
C LEU A 182 -3.80 -21.68 10.70
N ALA A 183 -4.00 -23.00 10.77
CA ALA A 183 -3.31 -23.84 11.75
C ALA A 183 -1.80 -23.84 11.56
N ALA A 184 -1.33 -23.89 10.31
CA ALA A 184 0.09 -23.83 9.96
C ALA A 184 0.75 -22.54 10.43
N VAL A 185 0.14 -21.38 10.17
CA VAL A 185 0.65 -20.08 10.65
C VAL A 185 0.78 -20.07 12.17
N LEU A 186 -0.26 -20.48 12.89
CA LEU A 186 -0.21 -20.55 14.36
C LEU A 186 0.84 -21.55 14.84
N GLY A 187 0.97 -22.72 14.20
CA GLY A 187 1.95 -23.74 14.54
C GLY A 187 3.39 -23.26 14.41
N VAL A 188 3.70 -22.50 13.36
CA VAL A 188 5.01 -21.86 13.17
C VAL A 188 5.30 -20.86 14.30
N LEU A 189 4.36 -19.97 14.58
CA LEU A 189 4.52 -18.94 15.63
C LEU A 189 4.66 -19.58 17.03
N LYS A 190 3.86 -20.60 17.35
CA LYS A 190 3.91 -21.36 18.60
C LYS A 190 5.22 -22.11 18.80
N ALA A 191 5.86 -22.53 17.71
CA ALA A 191 7.14 -23.22 17.74
C ALA A 191 8.34 -22.26 17.79
N GLY A 192 8.12 -20.94 17.82
CA GLY A 192 9.18 -19.93 17.78
C GLY A 192 9.88 -19.80 16.43
N GLY A 193 9.22 -20.26 15.36
CA GLY A 193 9.68 -20.12 13.98
C GLY A 193 9.25 -18.80 13.35
N VAL A 194 9.89 -18.46 12.24
CA VAL A 194 9.58 -17.26 11.46
C VAL A 194 8.72 -17.65 10.27
N TYR A 195 7.52 -17.09 10.20
CA TYR A 195 6.58 -17.36 9.11
C TYR A 195 7.02 -16.68 7.80
N LEU A 196 7.25 -17.47 6.75
CA LEU A 196 7.51 -16.99 5.40
C LEU A 196 6.43 -17.52 4.45
N PRO A 197 5.44 -16.71 4.06
CA PRO A 197 4.47 -17.14 3.05
C PRO A 197 5.07 -17.15 1.66
N VAL A 198 4.76 -18.20 0.90
CA VAL A 198 5.04 -18.29 -0.53
C VAL A 198 3.77 -18.69 -1.26
N GLU A 199 3.39 -17.90 -2.26
CA GLU A 199 2.22 -18.20 -3.10
C GLU A 199 2.44 -19.50 -3.89
N PRO A 200 1.61 -20.54 -3.70
CA PRO A 200 1.77 -21.83 -4.37
C PRO A 200 1.70 -21.72 -5.90
N HIS A 201 0.96 -20.74 -6.42
CA HIS A 201 0.81 -20.51 -7.86
C HIS A 201 1.93 -19.65 -8.49
N PHE A 202 2.94 -19.23 -7.73
CA PHE A 202 4.08 -18.54 -8.32
C PHE A 202 4.90 -19.47 -9.22
N PRO A 203 5.53 -18.93 -10.29
CA PRO A 203 6.43 -19.71 -11.12
C PRO A 203 7.54 -20.34 -10.27
N ALA A 204 7.92 -21.59 -10.57
CA ALA A 204 8.94 -22.32 -9.81
C ALA A 204 10.28 -21.55 -9.68
N GLY A 205 10.66 -20.77 -10.71
CA GLY A 205 11.84 -19.90 -10.65
C GLY A 205 11.73 -18.82 -9.56
N ARG A 206 10.54 -18.24 -9.38
CA ARG A 206 10.25 -17.23 -8.35
C ARG A 206 10.27 -17.85 -6.95
N ILE A 207 9.62 -19.00 -6.77
CA ILE A 207 9.63 -19.75 -5.51
C ILE A 207 11.07 -20.07 -5.11
N ARG A 208 11.88 -20.61 -6.04
CA ARG A 208 13.29 -20.91 -5.78
C ARG A 208 14.09 -19.66 -5.39
N ALA A 209 13.87 -18.51 -6.04
CA ALA A 209 14.55 -17.27 -5.70
C ALA A 209 14.24 -16.79 -4.28
N ILE A 210 12.96 -16.84 -3.88
CA ILE A 210 12.51 -16.51 -2.52
C ILE A 210 13.17 -17.45 -1.51
N LEU A 211 13.05 -18.77 -1.71
CA LEU A 211 13.61 -19.78 -0.81
C LEU A 211 15.12 -19.63 -0.66
N THR A 212 15.85 -19.47 -1.78
CA THR A 212 17.31 -19.31 -1.76
C THR A 212 17.73 -18.08 -0.95
N ARG A 213 16.99 -16.97 -1.07
CA ARG A 213 17.33 -15.72 -0.38
C ARG A 213 16.93 -15.73 1.09
N ALA A 214 15.85 -16.42 1.44
CA ALA A 214 15.33 -16.49 2.80
C ALA A 214 16.21 -17.31 3.76
N ASP A 215 17.11 -18.15 3.25
CA ASP A 215 17.83 -19.16 4.05
C ASP A 215 16.86 -19.97 4.94
N TYR A 216 15.83 -20.55 4.28
CA TYR A 216 14.77 -21.28 4.97
C TYR A 216 15.32 -22.49 5.73
N ASN A 217 14.73 -22.78 6.89
CA ASN A 217 15.03 -23.95 7.70
C ASN A 217 14.17 -25.14 7.30
N LEU A 218 12.86 -24.92 7.15
CA LEU A 218 11.88 -25.95 6.78
C LEU A 218 10.90 -25.40 5.75
N ILE A 219 10.30 -26.31 4.96
CA ILE A 219 9.16 -26.02 4.10
C ILE A 219 7.95 -26.76 4.67
N LEU A 220 6.83 -26.06 4.76
CA LEU A 220 5.55 -26.62 5.16
C LEU A 220 4.58 -26.56 3.99
N THR A 221 4.02 -27.72 3.64
CA THR A 221 3.04 -27.93 2.56
C THR A 221 1.77 -28.59 3.13
N GLU A 222 0.72 -28.71 2.33
CA GLU A 222 -0.51 -29.42 2.69
C GLU A 222 -0.24 -30.86 3.14
N ASP A 223 0.59 -31.60 2.39
CA ASP A 223 0.97 -32.98 2.73
C ASP A 223 1.71 -33.06 4.07
N SER A 224 2.57 -32.07 4.36
CA SER A 224 3.33 -32.01 5.61
C SER A 224 2.41 -31.73 6.80
N VAL A 225 1.39 -30.89 6.62
CA VAL A 225 0.36 -30.61 7.63
C VAL A 225 -0.50 -31.84 7.89
N ALA A 226 -0.92 -32.54 6.84
CA ALA A 226 -1.67 -33.80 6.98
C ALA A 226 -0.87 -34.85 7.77
N ALA A 227 0.41 -35.02 7.44
CA ALA A 227 1.31 -35.93 8.18
C ALA A 227 1.43 -35.53 9.66
N ALA A 228 1.60 -34.24 9.97
CA ALA A 228 1.70 -33.76 11.34
C ALA A 228 0.44 -34.07 12.19
N TYR A 229 -0.74 -34.16 11.57
CA TYR A 229 -1.97 -34.56 12.27
C TYR A 229 -2.02 -36.06 12.58
N GLU A 230 -1.37 -36.90 11.78
CA GLU A 230 -1.35 -38.36 11.90
C GLU A 230 -0.24 -38.88 12.84
N GLU A 231 0.83 -38.12 13.04
CA GLU A 231 1.99 -38.47 13.88
C GLU A 231 1.68 -38.63 15.38
N GLY A 232 0.44 -38.39 15.82
CA GLY A 232 0.00 -38.62 17.19
C GLY A 232 0.61 -37.65 18.21
N HIS A 233 1.08 -36.49 17.77
CA HIS A 233 1.61 -35.44 18.65
C HIS A 233 0.59 -34.99 19.68
N ALA A 234 1.08 -34.64 20.87
CA ALA A 234 0.26 -34.06 21.94
C ALA A 234 -0.39 -32.74 21.48
N ASP A 235 -1.66 -32.57 21.85
CA ASP A 235 -2.50 -31.41 21.51
C ASP A 235 -2.35 -30.22 22.47
N THR A 236 -1.61 -30.38 23.56
CA THR A 236 -1.32 -29.32 24.54
C THR A 236 -0.39 -28.25 23.97
N ASP A 237 -0.49 -27.02 24.51
CA ASP A 237 0.34 -25.90 24.08
C ASP A 237 1.84 -26.19 24.21
N LEU A 238 2.63 -25.66 23.28
CA LEU A 238 4.05 -25.98 23.15
C LEU A 238 4.88 -25.42 24.32
N GLY A 239 4.53 -24.23 24.80
CA GLY A 239 5.27 -23.54 25.86
C GLY A 239 6.68 -23.11 25.45
N VAL A 240 6.95 -22.92 24.15
CA VAL A 240 8.23 -22.37 23.68
C VAL A 240 8.27 -20.88 24.02
N PRO A 241 9.26 -20.40 24.80
CA PRO A 241 9.41 -18.98 25.07
C PRO A 241 9.78 -18.23 23.80
N VAL A 242 8.99 -17.22 23.43
CA VAL A 242 9.24 -16.32 22.31
C VAL A 242 9.46 -14.92 22.86
N ALA A 243 10.51 -14.22 22.43
CA ALA A 243 10.81 -12.85 22.87
C ALA A 243 10.09 -11.81 21.97
N ALA A 244 10.04 -10.55 22.41
CA ALA A 244 9.29 -9.51 21.68
C ALA A 244 10.08 -9.02 20.44
N ASP A 245 11.40 -9.07 20.51
CA ASP A 245 12.36 -8.66 19.48
C ASP A 245 12.73 -9.81 18.53
N GLN A 246 12.25 -11.03 18.75
CA GLN A 246 12.37 -12.13 17.80
C GLN A 246 11.50 -11.89 16.55
N LEU A 247 11.95 -12.39 15.41
CA LEU A 247 11.22 -12.33 14.15
C LEU A 247 9.92 -13.14 14.24
N ALA A 248 8.81 -12.53 13.83
CA ALA A 248 7.54 -13.20 13.66
C ALA A 248 7.37 -13.70 12.22
N TYR A 249 7.75 -12.89 11.24
CA TYR A 249 7.55 -13.20 9.83
C TYR A 249 8.53 -12.48 8.90
N ILE A 250 8.64 -13.01 7.68
CA ILE A 250 9.34 -12.40 6.56
C ILE A 250 8.42 -12.35 5.35
N TYR A 251 8.18 -11.16 4.82
CA TYR A 251 7.43 -10.97 3.58
C TYR A 251 8.35 -10.49 2.46
N PHE A 252 8.31 -11.17 1.32
CA PHE A 252 9.06 -10.76 0.14
C PHE A 252 8.30 -9.74 -0.69
N THR A 253 8.96 -8.63 -0.97
CA THR A 253 8.47 -7.57 -1.87
C THR A 253 9.33 -7.50 -3.13
N SER A 254 8.80 -6.85 -4.18
CA SER A 254 9.58 -6.55 -5.39
C SER A 254 10.79 -5.67 -5.05
N GLY A 255 11.90 -5.87 -5.78
CA GLY A 255 13.17 -5.20 -5.49
C GLY A 255 13.68 -4.36 -6.66
N SER A 256 14.18 -3.15 -6.37
CA SER A 256 14.67 -2.21 -7.39
C SER A 256 15.84 -2.74 -8.24
N THR A 257 16.64 -3.67 -7.73
CA THR A 257 17.72 -4.34 -8.50
C THR A 257 17.25 -5.60 -9.25
N GLY A 258 15.95 -5.87 -9.24
CA GLY A 258 15.30 -6.99 -9.92
C GLY A 258 15.36 -8.36 -9.26
N GLU A 259 15.82 -8.41 -8.01
CA GLU A 259 15.66 -9.58 -7.14
C GLU A 259 14.79 -9.18 -5.93
N PRO A 260 13.80 -10.02 -5.55
CA PRO A 260 12.90 -9.72 -4.44
C PRO A 260 13.63 -9.62 -3.11
N LYS A 261 13.09 -8.82 -2.19
CA LYS A 261 13.69 -8.56 -0.86
C LYS A 261 12.72 -8.97 0.24
N GLY A 262 13.19 -9.76 1.21
CA GLY A 262 12.39 -10.19 2.34
C GLY A 262 12.51 -9.21 3.50
N ALA A 263 11.46 -8.49 3.84
CA ALA A 263 11.41 -7.60 5.00
C ALA A 263 11.21 -8.43 6.28
N MET A 264 12.08 -8.25 7.27
CA MET A 264 12.08 -8.99 8.53
C MET A 264 11.34 -8.20 9.61
N CYS A 265 10.23 -8.74 10.11
CA CYS A 265 9.41 -8.07 11.13
C CYS A 265 9.36 -8.86 12.44
N GLU A 266 9.41 -8.13 13.54
CA GLU A 266 9.49 -8.67 14.90
C GLU A 266 8.12 -8.78 15.55
N HIS A 267 8.00 -9.65 16.56
CA HIS A 267 6.76 -9.88 17.28
C HIS A 267 6.17 -8.61 17.90
N ALA A 268 7.00 -7.70 18.43
CA ALA A 268 6.56 -6.45 19.04
C ALA A 268 5.82 -5.55 18.02
N GLY A 269 6.38 -5.38 16.83
CA GLY A 269 5.76 -4.63 15.74
C GLY A 269 4.45 -5.25 15.30
N PHE A 270 4.42 -6.58 15.17
CA PHE A 270 3.21 -7.31 14.80
C PHE A 270 2.09 -7.18 15.85
N VAL A 271 2.40 -7.36 17.14
CA VAL A 271 1.42 -7.19 18.23
C VAL A 271 0.90 -5.76 18.26
N ASN A 272 1.78 -4.77 18.11
CA ASN A 272 1.35 -3.37 18.07
C ASN A 272 0.39 -3.09 16.92
N HIS A 273 0.70 -3.58 15.71
CA HIS A 273 -0.17 -3.44 14.55
C HIS A 273 -1.54 -4.08 14.78
N VAL A 274 -1.59 -5.33 15.25
CA VAL A 274 -2.86 -6.02 15.49
C VAL A 274 -3.71 -5.31 16.55
N LEU A 275 -3.09 -4.83 17.64
CA LEU A 275 -3.81 -4.06 18.66
C LEU A 275 -4.36 -2.74 18.11
N ALA A 276 -3.64 -2.06 17.20
CA ALA A 276 -4.16 -0.86 16.53
C ALA A 276 -5.36 -1.19 15.63
N LYS A 277 -5.30 -2.29 14.87
CA LYS A 277 -6.45 -2.77 14.08
C LYS A 277 -7.68 -3.06 14.94
N LEU A 278 -7.49 -3.72 16.09
CA LEU A 278 -8.59 -4.02 17.00
C LEU A 278 -9.29 -2.75 17.49
N GLU A 279 -8.52 -1.72 17.84
CA GLU A 279 -9.02 -0.45 18.35
C GLU A 279 -9.68 0.40 17.25
N ASP A 280 -8.95 0.67 16.16
CA ASP A 280 -9.39 1.62 15.13
C ASP A 280 -10.54 1.07 14.26
N LEU A 281 -10.62 -0.26 14.12
CA LEU A 281 -11.70 -0.94 13.41
C LEU A 281 -12.81 -1.45 14.34
N ASP A 282 -12.73 -1.18 15.65
CA ASP A 282 -13.71 -1.60 16.66
C ASP A 282 -13.99 -3.13 16.63
N ILE A 283 -12.92 -3.93 16.51
CA ILE A 283 -13.03 -5.39 16.46
C ILE A 283 -13.15 -5.94 17.88
N GLY A 284 -14.29 -6.59 18.14
CA GLY A 284 -14.62 -7.13 19.45
C GLY A 284 -15.06 -8.60 19.46
N PRO A 285 -15.42 -9.13 20.64
CA PRO A 285 -15.92 -10.49 20.79
C PRO A 285 -17.13 -10.79 19.89
N GLY A 286 -17.16 -12.00 19.31
CA GLY A 286 -18.23 -12.45 18.43
C GLY A 286 -18.28 -11.78 17.06
N GLN A 287 -17.40 -10.81 16.78
CA GLN A 287 -17.32 -10.17 15.47
C GLN A 287 -16.55 -11.01 14.46
N VAL A 288 -16.77 -10.72 13.18
CA VAL A 288 -16.27 -11.48 12.05
C VAL A 288 -15.36 -10.61 11.18
N VAL A 289 -14.11 -11.03 11.01
CA VAL A 289 -13.17 -10.45 10.05
C VAL A 289 -13.09 -11.35 8.83
N ALA A 290 -13.18 -10.78 7.63
CA ALA A 290 -12.96 -11.53 6.39
C ALA A 290 -11.47 -11.56 6.05
N GLN A 291 -10.96 -12.76 5.79
CA GLN A 291 -9.62 -12.98 5.23
C GLN A 291 -9.75 -13.08 3.71
N THR A 292 -9.28 -12.03 3.02
CA THR A 292 -9.41 -11.83 1.57
C THR A 292 -8.05 -11.58 0.89
N ALA A 293 -7.05 -11.10 1.63
CA ALA A 293 -5.75 -10.79 1.06
C ALA A 293 -4.96 -12.05 0.71
N PRO A 294 -4.18 -12.05 -0.39
CA PRO A 294 -3.28 -13.16 -0.72
C PRO A 294 -2.25 -13.42 0.38
N GLN A 295 -1.92 -14.69 0.60
CA GLN A 295 -1.06 -15.16 1.70
C GLN A 295 0.31 -14.49 1.68
N CYS A 296 0.79 -14.11 0.49
CA CYS A 296 2.08 -13.44 0.28
C CYS A 296 2.07 -11.91 0.53
N PHE A 297 0.97 -11.35 1.04
CA PHE A 297 0.90 -9.98 1.55
C PHE A 297 0.72 -9.97 3.07
N ASP A 298 1.39 -9.04 3.73
CA ASP A 298 1.30 -8.74 5.17
C ASP A 298 -0.13 -8.48 5.64
N ILE A 299 -0.95 -7.83 4.82
CA ILE A 299 -2.40 -7.65 5.03
C ILE A 299 -3.10 -8.97 5.42
N SER A 300 -2.68 -10.10 4.83
CA SER A 300 -3.31 -11.39 5.08
C SER A 300 -3.19 -11.83 6.53
N LEU A 301 -2.10 -11.47 7.22
CA LEU A 301 -1.78 -11.99 8.54
C LEU A 301 -2.64 -11.38 9.64
N TRP A 302 -2.89 -10.06 9.58
CA TRP A 302 -3.79 -9.44 10.56
C TRP A 302 -5.25 -9.83 10.30
N GLN A 303 -5.67 -9.92 9.03
CA GLN A 303 -7.02 -10.40 8.68
C GLN A 303 -7.26 -11.83 9.20
N LEU A 304 -6.21 -12.65 9.18
CA LEU A 304 -6.24 -14.04 9.61
C LEU A 304 -6.39 -14.16 11.14
N LEU A 305 -5.64 -13.35 11.91
CA LEU A 305 -5.43 -13.57 13.35
C LEU A 305 -6.10 -12.55 14.28
N ALA A 306 -6.39 -11.31 13.84
CA ALA A 306 -6.79 -10.23 14.76
C ALA A 306 -8.06 -10.56 15.55
N ALA A 307 -9.13 -11.00 14.87
CA ALA A 307 -10.39 -11.36 15.52
C ALA A 307 -10.21 -12.46 16.57
N LEU A 308 -9.27 -13.39 16.34
CA LEU A 308 -9.03 -14.53 17.22
C LEU A 308 -8.51 -14.11 18.60
N LEU A 309 -7.86 -12.94 18.71
CA LEU A 309 -7.29 -12.46 19.97
C LEU A 309 -8.34 -11.93 20.94
N VAL A 310 -9.52 -11.60 20.42
CA VAL A 310 -10.62 -10.97 21.18
C VAL A 310 -11.88 -11.83 21.25
N GLY A 311 -11.82 -13.09 20.82
CA GLY A 311 -12.99 -13.98 20.82
C GLY A 311 -13.95 -13.74 19.64
N GLY A 312 -13.45 -13.10 18.57
CA GLY A 312 -14.14 -13.03 17.27
C GLY A 312 -13.89 -14.29 16.44
N ARG A 313 -14.21 -14.21 15.14
CA ARG A 313 -13.97 -15.30 14.18
C ARG A 313 -13.44 -14.78 12.85
N THR A 314 -12.70 -15.62 12.15
CA THR A 314 -12.16 -15.33 10.82
C THR A 314 -12.97 -16.09 9.76
N LEU A 315 -13.46 -15.40 8.74
CA LEU A 315 -14.07 -16.00 7.56
C LEU A 315 -13.05 -16.03 6.42
N LEU A 316 -12.62 -17.22 6.02
CA LEU A 316 -11.70 -17.38 4.89
C LEU A 316 -12.47 -17.32 3.57
N VAL A 317 -12.09 -16.39 2.70
CA VAL A 317 -12.72 -16.21 1.40
C VAL A 317 -11.72 -16.62 0.31
N GLY A 318 -12.07 -17.67 -0.44
CA GLY A 318 -11.25 -18.19 -1.52
C GLY A 318 -11.16 -17.25 -2.73
N GLN A 319 -10.07 -17.39 -3.50
CA GLN A 319 -9.75 -16.51 -4.63
C GLN A 319 -10.83 -16.49 -5.72
N ASP A 320 -11.41 -17.64 -6.05
CA ASP A 320 -12.50 -17.74 -7.04
C ASP A 320 -13.73 -16.93 -6.64
N THR A 321 -14.04 -16.89 -5.33
CA THR A 321 -15.14 -16.07 -4.79
C THR A 321 -14.79 -14.60 -4.89
N ILE A 322 -13.56 -14.19 -4.59
CA ILE A 322 -13.11 -12.79 -4.71
C ILE A 322 -13.20 -12.31 -6.16
N LEU A 323 -12.86 -13.16 -7.14
CA LEU A 323 -12.97 -12.83 -8.55
C LEU A 323 -14.43 -12.82 -9.07
N ASP A 324 -15.41 -13.26 -8.28
CA ASP A 324 -16.84 -13.16 -8.57
C ASP A 324 -17.47 -12.20 -7.57
N VAL A 325 -17.40 -10.90 -7.85
CA VAL A 325 -17.86 -9.81 -6.94
C VAL A 325 -19.28 -10.04 -6.39
N PRO A 326 -20.27 -10.47 -7.18
CA PRO A 326 -21.58 -10.83 -6.66
C PRO A 326 -21.56 -11.95 -5.62
N ARG A 327 -20.86 -13.05 -5.93
CA ARG A 327 -20.68 -14.16 -4.99
C ARG A 327 -19.89 -13.74 -3.75
N PHE A 328 -18.93 -12.84 -3.92
CA PHE A 328 -18.19 -12.22 -2.84
C PHE A 328 -19.13 -11.45 -1.91
N VAL A 329 -19.95 -10.54 -2.43
CA VAL A 329 -20.94 -9.79 -1.62
C VAL A 329 -21.90 -10.74 -0.90
N ASP A 330 -22.42 -11.77 -1.58
CA ASP A 330 -23.25 -12.81 -0.95
C ASP A 330 -22.51 -13.54 0.19
N THR A 331 -21.21 -13.80 0.02
CA THR A 331 -20.37 -14.47 1.02
C THR A 331 -20.12 -13.57 2.23
N ILE A 332 -19.86 -12.27 2.02
CA ILE A 332 -19.70 -11.27 3.08
C ILE A 332 -20.99 -11.14 3.90
N GLU A 333 -22.14 -11.05 3.22
CA GLU A 333 -23.45 -10.95 3.85
C GLU A 333 -23.78 -12.21 4.67
N ARG A 334 -23.72 -13.41 4.05
CA ARG A 334 -24.02 -14.69 4.71
C ARG A 334 -23.04 -15.01 5.84
N GLY A 335 -21.77 -14.61 5.67
CA GLY A 335 -20.74 -14.72 6.69
C GLY A 335 -20.93 -13.78 7.88
N ARG A 336 -21.87 -12.83 7.77
CA ARG A 336 -22.14 -11.77 8.76
C ARG A 336 -20.88 -10.98 9.10
N VAL A 337 -20.08 -10.67 8.07
CA VAL A 337 -18.80 -9.98 8.20
C VAL A 337 -19.01 -8.60 8.84
N ASN A 338 -18.22 -8.28 9.86
CA ASN A 338 -18.24 -6.98 10.54
C ASN A 338 -17.15 -6.05 10.03
N VAL A 339 -15.98 -6.60 9.69
CA VAL A 339 -14.84 -5.82 9.20
C VAL A 339 -14.31 -6.46 7.92
N LEU A 340 -14.20 -5.62 6.89
CA LEU A 340 -13.65 -5.99 5.59
C LEU A 340 -12.49 -5.03 5.26
N GLN A 341 -11.35 -5.56 4.85
CA GLN A 341 -10.31 -4.76 4.19
C GLN A 341 -10.04 -5.29 2.78
N VAL A 342 -9.99 -4.38 1.82
CA VAL A 342 -9.71 -4.66 0.41
C VAL A 342 -8.85 -3.53 -0.17
N VAL A 343 -8.37 -3.67 -1.41
CA VAL A 343 -7.69 -2.58 -2.11
C VAL A 343 -8.73 -1.61 -2.73
N PRO A 344 -8.42 -0.31 -2.89
CA PRO A 344 -9.34 0.67 -3.48
C PRO A 344 -9.93 0.23 -4.83
N SER A 345 -9.11 -0.33 -5.72
CA SER A 345 -9.58 -0.80 -7.03
C SER A 345 -10.66 -1.88 -6.92
N TYR A 346 -10.57 -2.74 -5.90
CA TYR A 346 -11.53 -3.81 -5.67
C TYR A 346 -12.80 -3.29 -4.98
N LEU A 347 -12.66 -2.34 -4.04
CA LEU A 347 -13.81 -1.65 -3.45
C LEU A 347 -14.66 -0.97 -4.53
N GLU A 348 -14.04 -0.38 -5.54
CA GLU A 348 -14.76 0.20 -6.68
C GLU A 348 -15.59 -0.83 -7.46
N ALA A 349 -15.10 -2.06 -7.62
CA ALA A 349 -15.86 -3.13 -8.27
C ALA A 349 -17.04 -3.60 -7.40
N VAL A 350 -16.83 -3.72 -6.08
CA VAL A 350 -17.90 -4.02 -5.12
C VAL A 350 -18.96 -2.92 -5.12
N LEU A 351 -18.54 -1.66 -5.14
CA LEU A 351 -19.45 -0.52 -5.16
C LEU A 351 -20.29 -0.49 -6.44
N ALA A 352 -19.69 -0.78 -7.60
CA ALA A 352 -20.44 -0.88 -8.86
C ALA A 352 -21.52 -1.97 -8.81
N GLU A 353 -21.24 -3.13 -8.21
CA GLU A 353 -22.26 -4.18 -7.97
C GLU A 353 -23.36 -3.69 -7.02
N LEU A 354 -23.02 -3.01 -5.92
CA LEU A 354 -24.00 -2.48 -4.97
C LEU A 354 -24.86 -1.34 -5.56
N GLU A 355 -24.31 -0.53 -6.47
CA GLU A 355 -25.05 0.51 -7.18
C GLU A 355 -26.09 -0.11 -8.15
N GLN A 356 -25.73 -1.19 -8.84
CA GLN A 356 -26.64 -1.89 -9.76
C GLN A 356 -27.67 -2.75 -9.03
N ARG A 357 -27.25 -3.42 -7.95
CA ARG A 357 -28.08 -4.32 -7.15
C ARG A 357 -27.97 -3.92 -5.68
N PRO A 358 -28.71 -2.86 -5.26
CA PRO A 358 -28.66 -2.39 -3.88
C PRO A 358 -29.01 -3.48 -2.88
N ARG A 359 -28.16 -3.63 -1.87
CA ARG A 359 -28.36 -4.55 -0.74
C ARG A 359 -27.98 -3.88 0.55
N GLU A 360 -28.68 -4.24 1.61
CA GLU A 360 -28.27 -3.88 2.95
C GLU A 360 -27.17 -4.84 3.43
N LEU A 361 -26.13 -4.30 4.05
CA LEU A 361 -25.07 -5.08 4.67
C LEU A 361 -25.13 -4.87 6.20
N PRO A 362 -26.20 -5.32 6.88
CA PRO A 362 -26.55 -4.91 8.25
C PRO A 362 -25.52 -5.34 9.31
N HIS A 363 -24.62 -6.25 8.97
CA HIS A 363 -23.56 -6.72 9.85
C HIS A 363 -22.24 -5.99 9.62
N LEU A 364 -22.01 -5.42 8.45
CA LEU A 364 -20.76 -4.76 8.09
C LEU A 364 -20.67 -3.42 8.82
N ARG A 365 -19.65 -3.25 9.65
CA ARG A 365 -19.46 -2.08 10.52
C ARG A 365 -18.34 -1.17 10.05
N ARG A 366 -17.30 -1.74 9.44
CA ARG A 366 -16.15 -1.00 8.91
C ARG A 366 -15.69 -1.60 7.60
N VAL A 367 -15.39 -0.74 6.63
CA VAL A 367 -14.61 -1.10 5.46
C VAL A 367 -13.28 -0.36 5.53
N SER A 368 -12.17 -1.08 5.44
CA SER A 368 -10.85 -0.48 5.31
C SER A 368 -10.32 -0.68 3.90
N VAL A 369 -9.56 0.29 3.42
CA VAL A 369 -8.81 0.19 2.18
C VAL A 369 -7.34 0.49 2.43
N THR A 370 -6.46 -0.29 1.80
CA THR A 370 -5.00 -0.10 1.86
C THR A 370 -4.35 -0.56 0.56
N GLY A 371 -3.05 -0.36 0.42
CA GLY A 371 -2.26 -0.83 -0.73
C GLY A 371 -2.34 0.04 -1.99
N GLU A 372 -3.23 1.03 -2.07
CA GLU A 372 -3.27 2.03 -3.15
C GLU A 372 -3.72 3.39 -2.62
N ALA A 373 -3.42 4.46 -3.35
CA ALA A 373 -3.99 5.77 -3.04
C ALA A 373 -5.49 5.77 -3.34
N VAL A 374 -6.32 6.10 -2.34
CA VAL A 374 -7.76 6.20 -2.50
C VAL A 374 -8.12 7.48 -3.25
N LYS A 375 -8.93 7.36 -4.30
CA LYS A 375 -9.45 8.51 -5.05
C LYS A 375 -10.63 9.15 -4.30
N LYS A 376 -10.70 10.47 -4.29
CA LYS A 376 -11.81 11.21 -3.66
C LYS A 376 -13.18 10.80 -4.20
N ASP A 377 -13.30 10.66 -5.53
CA ASP A 377 -14.53 10.20 -6.19
C ASP A 377 -15.04 8.84 -5.66
N LEU A 378 -14.14 7.89 -5.37
CA LEU A 378 -14.53 6.59 -4.80
C LEU A 378 -15.14 6.77 -3.39
N VAL A 379 -14.59 7.68 -2.59
CA VAL A 379 -15.11 8.00 -1.25
C VAL A 379 -16.46 8.71 -1.34
N GLU A 380 -16.60 9.64 -2.28
CA GLU A 380 -17.87 10.34 -2.57
C GLU A 380 -18.98 9.35 -2.94
N ARG A 381 -18.70 8.43 -3.87
CA ARG A 381 -19.64 7.38 -4.27
C ARG A 381 -19.97 6.43 -3.12
N TRP A 382 -18.98 6.03 -2.31
CA TRP A 382 -19.20 5.15 -1.15
C TRP A 382 -20.22 5.73 -0.17
N PHE A 383 -20.07 7.01 0.20
CA PHE A 383 -21.02 7.67 1.10
C PHE A 383 -22.35 8.02 0.42
N ALA A 384 -22.35 8.29 -0.89
CA ALA A 384 -23.57 8.50 -1.66
C ALA A 384 -24.45 7.24 -1.77
N ALA A 385 -23.84 6.05 -1.79
CA ALA A 385 -24.55 4.77 -1.75
C ALA A 385 -25.28 4.50 -0.42
N ARG A 386 -25.17 5.41 0.57
CA ARG A 386 -25.85 5.37 1.88
C ARG A 386 -25.66 4.06 2.63
N THR A 387 -24.47 3.48 2.53
CA THR A 387 -24.12 2.28 3.30
C THR A 387 -24.25 2.52 4.80
N GLY A 388 -24.03 3.76 5.27
CA GLY A 388 -23.93 4.09 6.70
C GLY A 388 -22.67 3.51 7.35
N ILE A 389 -21.76 2.97 6.54
CA ILE A 389 -20.56 2.24 6.98
C ILE A 389 -19.35 3.15 6.85
N PRO A 390 -18.65 3.45 7.97
CA PRO A 390 -17.39 4.18 7.92
C PRO A 390 -16.34 3.51 7.02
N LEU A 391 -15.63 4.34 6.28
CA LEU A 391 -14.52 3.94 5.41
C LEU A 391 -13.20 4.30 6.08
N VAL A 392 -12.25 3.38 6.16
CA VAL A 392 -10.94 3.60 6.78
C VAL A 392 -9.86 3.57 5.71
N ASN A 393 -9.22 4.71 5.43
CA ASN A 393 -8.04 4.75 4.57
C ASN A 393 -6.81 4.40 5.41
N ALA A 394 -6.27 3.21 5.19
CA ALA A 394 -5.11 2.70 5.90
C ALA A 394 -3.86 2.80 5.01
N TYR A 395 -2.73 3.03 5.64
CA TYR A 395 -1.45 3.15 4.96
C TYR A 395 -0.33 2.58 5.81
N GLY A 396 0.55 1.86 5.15
CA GLY A 396 1.84 1.44 5.68
C GLY A 396 2.62 0.64 4.65
N LEU A 397 3.70 0.02 5.12
CA LEU A 397 4.63 -0.74 4.31
C LEU A 397 5.02 -2.02 5.03
N THR A 398 5.43 -3.02 4.26
CA THR A 398 5.91 -4.30 4.81
C THR A 398 7.08 -4.12 5.76
N GLU A 399 7.98 -3.18 5.49
CA GLU A 399 9.11 -2.85 6.37
C GLU A 399 8.72 -2.22 7.71
N THR A 400 7.45 -1.82 7.86
CA THR A 400 6.89 -1.16 9.05
C THR A 400 5.77 -1.97 9.70
N SER A 401 5.83 -3.30 9.61
CA SER A 401 4.84 -4.21 10.22
C SER A 401 3.40 -3.94 9.77
N ASP A 402 3.20 -3.77 8.45
CA ASP A 402 1.92 -3.48 7.78
C ASP A 402 1.48 -2.01 7.96
N ASP A 403 0.25 -1.73 8.42
CA ASP A 403 -0.30 -0.38 8.46
C ASP A 403 0.28 0.47 9.62
N THR A 404 0.66 1.71 9.31
CA THR A 404 1.22 2.71 10.24
C THR A 404 0.27 3.87 10.52
N ASN A 405 -0.75 4.06 9.69
CA ASN A 405 -1.74 5.12 9.80
C ASN A 405 -3.14 4.61 9.47
N HIS A 406 -4.14 5.23 10.11
CA HIS A 406 -5.54 5.05 9.78
C HIS A 406 -6.25 6.42 9.73
N GLU A 407 -6.94 6.70 8.63
CA GLU A 407 -7.94 7.77 8.54
C GLU A 407 -9.32 7.14 8.57
N VAL A 408 -10.02 7.30 9.69
CA VAL A 408 -11.38 6.80 9.87
C VAL A 408 -12.36 7.87 9.40
N MET A 409 -13.07 7.61 8.30
CA MET A 409 -14.00 8.54 7.67
C MET A 409 -15.45 8.10 7.89
N ASP A 410 -16.27 9.03 8.37
CA ASP A 410 -17.74 8.94 8.44
C ASP A 410 -18.42 9.81 7.37
N ARG A 411 -17.65 10.68 6.72
CA ARG A 411 -18.05 11.56 5.62
C ARG A 411 -16.90 11.72 4.63
N VAL A 412 -17.21 12.33 3.48
CA VAL A 412 -16.18 12.72 2.51
C VAL A 412 -15.26 13.79 3.13
N PRO A 413 -13.92 13.62 3.06
CA PRO A 413 -12.96 14.64 3.48
C PRO A 413 -13.08 15.93 2.66
N ASP A 414 -12.82 17.06 3.31
CA ASP A 414 -12.90 18.38 2.67
C ASP A 414 -11.72 18.59 1.70
N GLU A 415 -10.58 17.95 1.98
CA GLU A 415 -9.34 18.01 1.22
C GLU A 415 -9.50 17.45 -0.21
N ALA A 416 -8.67 17.95 -1.14
CA ALA A 416 -8.68 17.47 -2.52
C ALA A 416 -8.18 16.02 -2.65
N ARG A 417 -7.28 15.59 -1.77
CA ARG A 417 -6.79 14.21 -1.66
C ARG A 417 -7.29 13.62 -0.36
N VAL A 418 -7.60 12.32 -0.37
CA VAL A 418 -7.99 11.59 0.84
C VAL A 418 -6.76 11.49 1.76
N PRO A 419 -6.80 12.02 2.99
CA PRO A 419 -5.69 11.93 3.92
C PRO A 419 -5.39 10.47 4.31
N LEU A 420 -4.15 10.20 4.69
CA LEU A 420 -3.72 8.93 5.29
C LEU A 420 -4.00 8.89 6.81
N GLY A 421 -4.42 10.01 7.39
CA GLY A 421 -4.78 10.11 8.81
C GLY A 421 -3.56 10.29 9.71
N ARG A 422 -3.72 9.93 10.98
CA ARG A 422 -2.68 10.06 12.01
C ARG A 422 -1.94 8.73 12.24
N PRO A 423 -0.71 8.75 12.77
CA PRO A 423 0.00 7.53 13.09
C PRO A 423 -0.75 6.71 14.14
N ILE A 424 -0.74 5.38 13.99
CA ILE A 424 -1.28 4.46 14.99
C ILE A 424 -0.42 4.46 16.26
N ALA A 425 -0.92 3.88 17.34
CA ALA A 425 -0.21 3.82 18.61
C ALA A 425 1.24 3.31 18.48
N ASN A 426 2.16 3.93 19.23
CA ASN A 426 3.60 3.64 19.26
C ASN A 426 4.37 3.82 17.93
N VAL A 427 3.75 4.40 16.91
CA VAL A 427 4.39 4.71 15.63
C VAL A 427 4.73 6.19 15.56
N ARG A 428 5.92 6.48 15.03
CA ARG A 428 6.35 7.84 14.71
C ARG A 428 6.54 7.98 13.22
N ILE A 429 6.16 9.14 12.71
CA ILE A 429 6.32 9.48 11.30
C ILE A 429 6.95 10.86 11.25
N TYR A 430 7.98 10.99 10.42
CA TYR A 430 8.58 12.28 10.10
C TYR A 430 8.43 12.54 8.61
N VAL A 431 8.15 13.79 8.24
CA VAL A 431 8.25 14.26 6.86
C VAL A 431 9.53 15.08 6.78
N VAL A 432 10.52 14.59 6.06
CA VAL A 432 11.90 15.08 6.16
C VAL A 432 12.51 15.50 4.82
N ASP A 433 13.56 16.31 4.91
CA ASP A 433 14.43 16.63 3.78
C ASP A 433 15.50 15.53 3.52
N GLU A 434 16.38 15.76 2.55
CA GLU A 434 17.45 14.83 2.18
C GLU A 434 18.50 14.61 3.29
N GLN A 435 18.46 15.40 4.36
CA GLN A 435 19.33 15.28 5.55
C GLN A 435 18.60 14.71 6.77
N LEU A 436 17.37 14.19 6.60
CA LEU A 436 16.52 13.64 7.67
C LEU A 436 16.08 14.70 8.71
N MET A 437 16.01 15.97 8.30
CA MET A 437 15.45 17.04 9.12
C MET A 437 13.96 17.22 8.80
N PRO A 438 13.07 17.27 9.82
CA PRO A 438 11.66 17.59 9.59
C PRO A 438 11.49 18.88 8.81
N VAL A 439 10.62 18.84 7.80
CA VAL A 439 10.28 20.00 6.97
C VAL A 439 9.17 20.84 7.63
N PRO A 440 9.05 22.13 7.28
CA PRO A 440 7.92 22.97 7.68
C PRO A 440 6.54 22.31 7.47
N LEU A 441 5.58 22.58 8.34
CA LEU A 441 4.20 22.08 8.17
C LEU A 441 3.62 22.52 6.81
N GLY A 442 3.03 21.58 6.08
CA GLY A 442 2.51 21.78 4.73
C GLY A 442 3.54 21.73 3.60
N ALA A 443 4.84 21.68 3.91
CA ALA A 443 5.89 21.47 2.89
C ALA A 443 5.99 19.98 2.51
N PRO A 444 6.24 19.66 1.22
CA PRO A 444 6.50 18.29 0.81
C PRO A 444 7.86 17.79 1.32
N GLY A 445 7.93 16.53 1.71
CA GLY A 445 9.17 15.84 2.07
C GLY A 445 9.05 14.32 1.99
N GLU A 446 10.15 13.61 2.24
CA GLU A 446 10.18 12.14 2.34
C GLU A 446 9.47 11.70 3.62
N ILE A 447 8.57 10.72 3.53
CA ILE A 447 7.92 10.09 4.68
C ILE A 447 8.85 9.02 5.23
N VAL A 448 9.26 9.15 6.49
CA VAL A 448 10.09 8.17 7.19
C VAL A 448 9.42 7.73 8.49
N PHE A 449 9.71 6.51 8.93
CA PHE A 449 9.04 5.86 10.04
C PHE A 449 10.00 5.50 11.16
N SER A 450 9.56 5.62 12.40
CA SER A 450 10.29 5.21 13.59
C SER A 450 9.35 4.58 14.61
N GLY A 451 9.91 3.95 15.64
CA GLY A 451 9.20 3.23 16.69
C GLY A 451 9.08 1.73 16.42
N VAL A 452 8.19 1.08 17.18
CA VAL A 452 8.09 -0.39 17.26
C VAL A 452 7.69 -1.06 15.96
N CYS A 453 7.12 -0.32 15.01
CA CYS A 453 6.70 -0.83 13.71
C CYS A 453 7.87 -1.18 12.80
N VAL A 454 9.03 -0.52 12.95
CA VAL A 454 10.15 -0.64 12.03
C VAL A 454 10.82 -2.01 12.18
N GLY A 455 10.84 -2.78 11.09
CA GLY A 455 11.45 -4.10 11.03
C GLY A 455 12.97 -4.10 11.16
N ARG A 456 13.55 -5.29 11.25
CA ARG A 456 14.99 -5.51 11.48
C ARG A 456 15.86 -5.17 10.26
N GLY A 457 15.27 -5.20 9.08
CA GLY A 457 15.96 -4.99 7.80
C GLY A 457 15.51 -5.99 6.74
N TYR A 458 16.36 -6.20 5.74
CA TYR A 458 16.13 -7.18 4.68
C TYR A 458 16.97 -8.45 4.89
N VAL A 459 16.32 -9.62 4.78
CA VAL A 459 16.96 -10.92 4.96
C VAL A 459 18.10 -11.11 3.95
N ASN A 460 19.29 -11.44 4.46
CA ASN A 460 20.50 -11.68 3.67
C ASN A 460 20.83 -10.55 2.66
N ASP A 461 20.54 -9.29 3.05
CA ASP A 461 20.75 -8.10 2.21
C ASP A 461 21.22 -6.88 3.03
N PRO A 462 22.48 -6.89 3.51
CA PRO A 462 23.02 -5.80 4.33
C PRO A 462 23.11 -4.48 3.57
N GLU A 463 23.36 -4.51 2.26
CA GLU A 463 23.50 -3.31 1.43
C GLU A 463 22.16 -2.55 1.29
N ARG A 464 21.08 -3.25 0.93
CA ARG A 464 19.75 -2.60 0.90
C ARG A 464 19.27 -2.23 2.29
N THR A 465 19.62 -3.02 3.31
CA THR A 465 19.27 -2.69 4.70
C THR A 465 19.90 -1.36 5.10
N LYS A 466 21.21 -1.19 4.88
CA LYS A 466 21.91 0.08 5.17
C LYS A 466 21.39 1.27 4.37
N ALA A 467 20.89 1.03 3.15
CA ALA A 467 20.34 2.09 2.32
C ALA A 467 18.95 2.58 2.79
N ALA A 468 18.13 1.68 3.35
CA ALA A 468 16.73 1.96 3.70
C ALA A 468 16.49 2.11 5.21
N PHE A 469 17.34 1.53 6.06
CA PHE A 469 17.23 1.54 7.51
C PHE A 469 18.40 2.31 8.12
N ALA A 470 18.10 3.17 9.09
CA ALA A 470 19.06 3.97 9.82
C ALA A 470 18.72 3.96 11.32
N GLU A 471 19.59 4.56 12.14
CA GLU A 471 19.22 4.93 13.51
C GLU A 471 18.38 6.20 13.48
N ASP A 472 17.37 6.29 14.34
CA ASP A 472 16.57 7.51 14.49
C ASP A 472 17.40 8.63 15.15
N PRO A 473 17.69 9.74 14.45
CA PRO A 473 18.51 10.82 14.99
C PRO A 473 17.87 11.55 16.19
N TYR A 474 16.56 11.37 16.42
CA TYR A 474 15.82 11.96 17.53
C TYR A 474 15.55 10.96 18.66
N ARG A 475 15.86 9.68 18.46
CA ARG A 475 15.65 8.56 19.40
C ARG A 475 16.80 7.55 19.32
N PRO A 476 17.91 7.79 20.04
CA PRO A 476 19.02 6.84 20.10
C PRO A 476 18.54 5.44 20.48
N GLY A 477 18.96 4.44 19.71
CA GLY A 477 18.54 3.05 19.87
C GLY A 477 17.22 2.65 19.19
N GLU A 478 16.44 3.58 18.63
CA GLU A 478 15.31 3.25 17.76
C GLU A 478 15.75 3.20 16.28
N ARG A 479 15.07 2.36 15.48
CA ARG A 479 15.30 2.24 14.04
C ARG A 479 14.43 3.24 13.29
N LEU A 480 15.00 3.83 12.23
CA LEU A 480 14.31 4.65 11.25
C LEU A 480 14.25 3.92 9.91
N TYR A 481 13.10 3.91 9.26
CA TYR A 481 12.92 3.38 7.91
C TYR A 481 12.55 4.46 6.89
N ARG A 482 13.26 4.46 5.77
CA ARG A 482 13.08 5.37 4.63
C ARG A 482 12.18 4.73 3.58
N SER A 483 10.98 5.26 3.40
CA SER A 483 9.96 4.63 2.57
C SER A 483 10.09 4.91 1.07
N GLY A 484 10.75 6.02 0.70
CA GLY A 484 10.73 6.61 -0.65
C GLY A 484 9.41 7.29 -1.04
N ASP A 485 8.39 7.22 -0.19
CA ASP A 485 7.14 7.95 -0.35
C ASP A 485 7.34 9.43 0.03
N HIS A 486 6.62 10.33 -0.64
CA HIS A 486 6.58 11.75 -0.35
C HIS A 486 5.18 12.16 0.11
N GLY A 487 5.15 13.06 1.08
CA GLY A 487 3.92 13.58 1.66
C GLY A 487 4.14 14.91 2.34
N ARG A 488 3.11 15.36 3.05
CA ARG A 488 3.17 16.54 3.92
C ARG A 488 2.18 16.42 5.08
N TRP A 489 2.50 17.09 6.18
CA TRP A 489 1.56 17.28 7.27
C TRP A 489 0.52 18.35 6.94
N LEU A 490 -0.74 18.01 7.15
CA LEU A 490 -1.85 18.96 7.14
C LEU A 490 -1.94 19.70 8.49
N PRO A 491 -2.58 20.88 8.56
CA PRO A 491 -2.68 21.66 9.79
C PRO A 491 -3.37 20.92 10.96
N ASP A 492 -4.22 19.94 10.66
CA ASP A 492 -4.92 19.12 11.65
C ASP A 492 -4.09 17.89 12.10
N GLY A 493 -2.84 17.79 11.67
CA GLY A 493 -1.92 16.70 12.02
C GLY A 493 -2.16 15.42 11.24
N LYS A 494 -2.98 15.42 10.17
CA LYS A 494 -3.11 14.28 9.26
C LYS A 494 -2.02 14.32 8.19
N LEU A 495 -1.63 13.13 7.72
CA LEU A 495 -0.65 12.98 6.65
C LEU A 495 -1.35 12.97 5.28
N GLU A 496 -0.87 13.78 4.33
CA GLU A 496 -1.31 13.73 2.92
C GLU A 496 -0.23 13.08 2.05
N PHE A 497 -0.61 12.10 1.23
CA PHE A 497 0.28 11.42 0.28
C PHE A 497 0.38 12.17 -1.04
N LEU A 498 1.61 12.46 -1.48
CA LEU A 498 1.88 13.19 -2.73
C LEU A 498 2.41 12.29 -3.85
N GLY A 499 2.97 11.12 -3.52
CA GLY A 499 3.48 10.16 -4.50
C GLY A 499 4.83 9.56 -4.10
N ARG A 500 5.50 8.93 -5.06
CA ARG A 500 6.88 8.43 -4.92
C ARG A 500 7.83 9.23 -5.80
N ARG A 501 9.08 9.38 -5.36
CA ARG A 501 10.15 9.99 -6.16
C ARG A 501 10.88 8.96 -7.03
N ASP A 502 10.84 7.69 -6.64
CA ASP A 502 11.44 6.59 -7.40
C ASP A 502 10.49 6.03 -8.48
N THR A 503 10.93 4.97 -9.16
CA THR A 503 10.16 4.31 -10.24
C THR A 503 9.21 3.25 -9.72
N GLN A 504 9.06 3.09 -8.41
CA GLN A 504 8.17 2.07 -7.87
C GLN A 504 6.72 2.51 -8.02
N VAL A 505 5.85 1.57 -8.38
CA VAL A 505 4.44 1.82 -8.63
C VAL A 505 3.59 0.85 -7.80
N LYS A 506 2.42 1.30 -7.38
CA LYS A 506 1.39 0.44 -6.78
C LYS A 506 0.30 0.23 -7.83
N ILE A 507 0.17 -0.99 -8.35
CA ILE A 507 -0.84 -1.35 -9.35
C ILE A 507 -1.71 -2.45 -8.75
N ARG A 508 -3.01 -2.20 -8.55
CA ARG A 508 -3.99 -3.17 -8.03
C ARG A 508 -3.61 -3.69 -6.64
N GLY A 509 -3.03 -2.82 -5.81
CA GLY A 509 -2.46 -3.15 -4.50
C GLY A 509 -1.09 -3.84 -4.53
N PHE A 510 -0.59 -4.25 -5.71
CA PHE A 510 0.72 -4.86 -5.84
C PHE A 510 1.79 -3.78 -5.89
N ARG A 511 2.77 -3.87 -4.98
CA ARG A 511 3.99 -3.08 -5.02
C ARG A 511 4.90 -3.65 -6.10
N ILE A 512 5.12 -2.90 -7.18
CA ILE A 512 5.89 -3.32 -8.35
C ILE A 512 7.09 -2.40 -8.54
N GLU A 513 8.28 -2.98 -8.56
CA GLU A 513 9.52 -2.31 -8.94
C GLU A 513 9.73 -2.46 -10.44
N ILE A 514 9.65 -1.35 -11.18
CA ILE A 514 9.83 -1.33 -12.63
C ILE A 514 11.20 -1.91 -13.05
N GLY A 515 12.24 -1.63 -12.26
CA GLY A 515 13.58 -2.18 -12.47
C GLY A 515 13.64 -3.71 -12.43
N GLU A 516 12.71 -4.39 -11.74
CA GLU A 516 12.65 -5.85 -11.71
C GLU A 516 12.21 -6.45 -13.04
N ILE A 517 11.24 -5.80 -13.67
CA ILE A 517 10.76 -6.19 -14.99
C ILE A 517 11.82 -5.85 -16.04
N GLU A 518 12.45 -4.66 -15.94
CA GLU A 518 13.54 -4.24 -16.83
C GLU A 518 14.72 -5.21 -16.77
N ASN A 519 15.15 -5.65 -15.57
CA ASN A 519 16.22 -6.63 -15.43
C ASN A 519 15.82 -8.01 -15.97
N ALA A 520 14.58 -8.44 -15.78
CA ALA A 520 14.08 -9.68 -16.36
C ALA A 520 14.07 -9.62 -17.90
N LEU A 521 13.73 -8.48 -18.51
CA LEU A 521 13.81 -8.27 -19.96
C LEU A 521 15.22 -8.48 -20.49
N LEU A 522 16.24 -7.99 -19.78
CA LEU A 522 17.65 -8.16 -20.19
C LEU A 522 18.12 -9.62 -20.17
N ARG A 523 17.42 -10.51 -19.47
CA ARG A 523 17.70 -11.96 -19.46
C ARG A 523 17.07 -12.69 -20.65
N VAL A 524 16.23 -12.03 -21.46
CA VAL A 524 15.61 -12.63 -22.64
C VAL A 524 16.60 -12.66 -23.82
N PRO A 525 16.88 -13.83 -24.44
CA PRO A 525 17.78 -13.91 -25.58
C PRO A 525 17.37 -12.97 -26.72
N GLY A 526 18.31 -12.17 -27.20
CA GLY A 526 18.08 -11.19 -28.28
C GLY A 526 17.67 -9.80 -27.79
N VAL A 527 17.35 -9.62 -26.50
CA VAL A 527 17.15 -8.30 -25.89
C VAL A 527 18.49 -7.74 -25.42
N ARG A 528 18.81 -6.51 -25.85
CA ARG A 528 20.02 -5.77 -25.44
C ARG A 528 19.73 -4.72 -24.38
N ASP A 529 18.67 -3.94 -24.58
CA ASP A 529 18.21 -2.92 -23.65
C ASP A 529 16.69 -3.08 -23.44
N GLY A 530 16.21 -2.81 -22.23
CA GLY A 530 14.79 -2.90 -21.87
C GLY A 530 14.36 -1.72 -21.00
N ALA A 531 13.16 -1.20 -21.24
CA ALA A 531 12.52 -0.19 -20.41
C ALA A 531 11.04 -0.52 -20.24
N VAL A 532 10.49 -0.25 -19.06
CA VAL A 532 9.07 -0.47 -18.79
C VAL A 532 8.44 0.83 -18.30
N VAL A 533 7.26 1.13 -18.82
CA VAL A 533 6.46 2.28 -18.39
C VAL A 533 5.08 1.82 -17.95
N VAL A 534 4.50 2.58 -17.02
CA VAL A 534 3.09 2.43 -16.67
C VAL A 534 2.29 3.43 -17.48
N VAL A 535 1.30 2.93 -18.22
CA VAL A 535 0.37 3.74 -18.99
C VAL A 535 -1.00 3.65 -18.31
N ARG A 536 -1.77 4.74 -18.31
CA ARG A 536 -3.10 4.84 -17.68
C ARG A 536 -3.13 4.45 -16.18
N GLY A 537 -1.98 4.50 -15.51
CA GLY A 537 -1.82 4.16 -14.09
C GLY A 537 -1.94 2.67 -13.74
N THR A 538 -2.27 1.78 -14.68
CA THR A 538 -2.59 0.37 -14.37
C THR A 538 -2.03 -0.65 -15.36
N GLN A 539 -1.48 -0.21 -16.49
CA GLN A 539 -0.97 -1.09 -17.55
C GLN A 539 0.56 -1.00 -17.66
N LEU A 540 1.23 -2.14 -17.63
CA LEU A 540 2.67 -2.26 -17.89
C LEU A 540 2.92 -2.46 -19.39
N VAL A 541 3.70 -1.56 -19.99
CA VAL A 541 4.16 -1.65 -21.38
C VAL A 541 5.69 -1.74 -21.40
N ALA A 542 6.22 -2.78 -22.02
CA ALA A 542 7.65 -2.98 -22.18
C ALA A 542 8.15 -2.52 -23.55
N PHE A 543 9.29 -1.87 -23.56
CA PHE A 543 10.06 -1.53 -24.74
C PHE A 543 11.38 -2.29 -24.69
N CYS A 544 11.68 -3.05 -25.74
CA CYS A 544 12.93 -3.80 -25.85
C CYS A 544 13.69 -3.42 -27.13
N THR A 545 15.02 -3.52 -27.08
CA THR A 545 15.88 -3.36 -28.26
C THR A 545 16.73 -4.60 -28.46
N GLY A 546 17.25 -4.78 -29.67
CA GLY A 546 18.09 -5.93 -30.01
C GLY A 546 18.71 -5.76 -31.39
N SER A 547 19.54 -6.72 -31.81
CA SER A 547 20.10 -6.76 -33.17
C SER A 547 19.02 -7.01 -34.24
N ALA A 548 17.90 -7.64 -33.85
CA ALA A 548 16.72 -7.88 -34.67
C ALA A 548 15.46 -7.75 -33.80
N PRO A 549 14.27 -7.57 -34.41
CA PRO A 549 12.99 -7.67 -33.71
C PRO A 549 12.88 -8.98 -32.93
N VAL A 550 12.45 -8.88 -31.68
CA VAL A 550 12.15 -10.04 -30.83
C VAL A 550 10.65 -10.20 -30.79
N ASP A 551 10.18 -11.45 -30.90
CA ASP A 551 8.76 -11.76 -30.81
C ASP A 551 8.20 -11.42 -29.42
N ALA A 552 7.11 -10.64 -29.38
CA ALA A 552 6.50 -10.18 -28.13
C ALA A 552 5.95 -11.36 -27.28
N GLY A 553 5.45 -12.42 -27.92
CA GLY A 553 4.99 -13.63 -27.26
C GLY A 553 6.12 -14.35 -26.55
N VAL A 554 7.26 -14.54 -27.22
CA VAL A 554 8.47 -15.13 -26.63
C VAL A 554 8.97 -14.30 -25.45
N VAL A 555 8.99 -12.98 -25.55
CA VAL A 555 9.38 -12.10 -24.42
C VAL A 555 8.45 -12.33 -23.23
N ARG A 556 7.12 -12.28 -23.43
CA ARG A 556 6.15 -12.49 -22.35
C ARG A 556 6.27 -13.86 -21.70
N GLU A 557 6.44 -14.92 -22.49
CA GLU A 557 6.63 -16.29 -21.99
C GLU A 557 7.86 -16.39 -21.08
N ARG A 558 8.98 -15.78 -21.50
CA ARG A 558 10.22 -15.77 -20.70
C ARG A 558 10.08 -14.96 -19.42
N LEU A 559 9.39 -13.82 -19.46
CA LEU A 559 9.10 -13.04 -18.26
C LEU A 559 8.21 -13.82 -17.29
N ALA A 560 7.14 -14.44 -17.77
CA ALA A 560 6.21 -15.24 -16.97
C ALA A 560 6.87 -16.45 -16.27
N ALA A 561 8.01 -16.93 -16.76
CA ALA A 561 8.77 -18.00 -16.10
C ALA A 561 9.51 -17.55 -14.83
N SER A 562 9.70 -16.23 -14.63
CA SER A 562 10.51 -15.67 -13.53
C SER A 562 9.79 -14.62 -12.68
N LEU A 563 8.79 -13.95 -13.26
CA LEU A 563 8.03 -12.89 -12.61
C LEU A 563 6.62 -13.38 -12.25
N PRO A 564 6.03 -12.90 -11.14
CA PRO A 564 4.61 -13.06 -10.87
C PRO A 564 3.76 -12.51 -12.03
N ALA A 565 2.58 -13.10 -12.25
CA ALA A 565 1.70 -12.75 -13.38
C ALA A 565 1.36 -11.25 -13.44
N TYR A 566 1.18 -10.59 -12.29
CA TYR A 566 0.87 -9.16 -12.20
C TYR A 566 2.05 -8.24 -12.59
N MET A 567 3.28 -8.75 -12.71
CA MET A 567 4.47 -8.01 -13.16
C MET A 567 4.79 -8.21 -14.64
N VAL A 568 4.13 -9.14 -15.32
CA VAL A 568 4.38 -9.40 -16.75
C VAL A 568 3.68 -8.33 -17.60
N PRO A 569 4.42 -7.54 -18.40
CA PRO A 569 3.82 -6.54 -19.29
C PRO A 569 2.87 -7.18 -20.29
N SER A 570 1.67 -6.61 -20.48
CA SER A 570 0.72 -7.13 -21.45
C SER A 570 1.15 -6.81 -22.89
N VAL A 571 1.86 -5.69 -23.07
CA VAL A 571 2.35 -5.22 -24.37
C VAL A 571 3.87 -5.13 -24.37
N VAL A 572 4.50 -5.62 -25.44
CA VAL A 572 5.94 -5.55 -25.68
C VAL A 572 6.18 -4.95 -27.05
N HIS A 573 6.88 -3.82 -27.11
CA HIS A 573 7.27 -3.15 -28.34
C HIS A 573 8.76 -3.26 -28.58
N TRP A 574 9.14 -3.70 -29.77
CA TRP A 574 10.53 -3.63 -30.20
C TRP A 574 10.86 -2.26 -30.77
N HIS A 575 12.00 -1.70 -30.34
CA HIS A 575 12.57 -0.46 -30.87
C HIS A 575 14.02 -0.67 -31.30
N ARG A 576 14.45 0.10 -32.31
CA ARG A 576 15.86 0.13 -32.73
C ARG A 576 16.78 0.66 -31.62
N ARG A 577 16.31 1.66 -30.87
CA ARG A 577 16.98 2.29 -29.73
C ARG A 577 15.92 2.87 -28.79
N LEU A 578 16.18 2.83 -27.49
CA LEU A 578 15.35 3.55 -26.52
C LEU A 578 15.61 5.06 -26.61
N PRO A 579 14.58 5.91 -26.51
CA PRO A 579 14.77 7.35 -26.40
C PRO A 579 15.50 7.66 -25.10
N LEU A 580 16.43 8.61 -25.16
CA LEU A 580 17.25 9.05 -24.03
C LEU A 580 17.02 10.55 -23.80
N THR A 581 17.02 10.96 -22.54
CA THR A 581 17.06 12.36 -22.12
C THR A 581 18.40 13.00 -22.51
N ALA A 582 18.50 14.34 -22.42
CA ALA A 582 19.75 15.07 -22.64
C ALA A 582 20.91 14.60 -21.75
N ASN A 583 20.61 13.97 -20.61
CA ASN A 583 21.59 13.42 -19.66
C ASN A 583 21.92 11.94 -19.92
N GLY A 584 21.49 11.37 -21.06
CA GLY A 584 21.79 9.98 -21.45
C GLY A 584 21.00 8.91 -20.70
N LYS A 585 20.04 9.27 -19.83
CA LYS A 585 19.12 8.32 -19.17
C LYS A 585 17.92 8.02 -20.06
N THR A 586 17.31 6.83 -19.95
CA THR A 586 16.06 6.48 -20.65
C THR A 586 14.97 7.53 -20.45
N ASP A 587 14.44 8.07 -21.55
CA ASP A 587 13.35 9.04 -21.56
C ASP A 587 12.00 8.33 -21.41
N ARG A 588 11.62 8.06 -20.16
CA ARG A 588 10.36 7.41 -19.83
C ARG A 588 9.13 8.24 -20.24
N ARG A 589 9.24 9.57 -20.28
CA ARG A 589 8.13 10.43 -20.69
C ARG A 589 7.83 10.25 -22.18
N THR A 590 8.87 10.21 -23.00
CA THR A 590 8.72 9.89 -24.44
C THR A 590 8.21 8.46 -24.63
N LEU A 591 8.71 7.48 -23.86
CA LEU A 591 8.21 6.10 -23.94
C LEU A 591 6.73 5.98 -23.55
N THR A 592 6.28 6.66 -22.51
CA THR A 592 4.86 6.69 -22.12
C THR A 592 4.02 7.29 -23.24
N ALA A 593 4.43 8.44 -23.81
CA ALA A 593 3.71 9.05 -24.93
C ALA A 593 3.68 8.14 -26.18
N LEU A 594 4.79 7.47 -26.49
CA LEU A 594 4.85 6.49 -27.58
C LEU A 594 3.90 5.31 -27.33
N ALA A 595 3.87 4.78 -26.10
CA ALA A 595 2.94 3.71 -25.73
C ALA A 595 1.47 4.15 -25.88
N GLU A 596 1.17 5.42 -25.60
CA GLU A 596 -0.16 6.00 -25.76
C GLU A 596 -0.55 6.26 -27.23
N ASP A 597 0.44 6.53 -28.10
CA ASP A 597 0.26 6.83 -29.54
C ASP A 597 0.24 5.60 -30.44
N LEU A 598 1.02 4.56 -30.10
CA LEU A 598 1.05 3.27 -30.81
C LEU A 598 -0.31 2.54 -30.77
N ASP A 599 -1.25 3.08 -30.02
CA ASP A 599 -2.58 2.56 -29.70
C ASP A 599 -3.70 3.00 -30.69
N THR A 600 -3.35 3.64 -31.82
CA THR A 600 -4.30 4.45 -32.63
C THR A 600 -4.75 3.88 -33.99
N ARG A 601 -4.44 2.64 -34.37
CA ARG A 601 -4.86 2.11 -35.69
C ARG A 601 -5.37 0.67 -35.65
N THR A 602 -6.69 0.54 -35.47
CA THR A 602 -7.43 -0.71 -35.63
C THR A 602 -8.79 -0.44 -36.27
N ASP A 603 -9.29 -1.35 -37.10
CA ASP A 603 -10.66 -1.26 -37.63
C ASP A 603 -11.66 -1.19 -36.45
N GLY A 604 -12.51 -0.18 -36.46
CA GLY A 604 -13.45 0.08 -35.36
C GLY A 604 -14.53 -0.99 -35.22
N PRO A 605 -15.35 -0.91 -34.15
CA PRO A 605 -16.53 -1.74 -33.99
C PRO A 605 -17.46 -1.61 -35.20
N SER A 606 -18.03 -2.71 -35.66
CA SER A 606 -18.81 -2.80 -36.90
C SER A 606 -20.25 -3.24 -36.68
N THR A 607 -20.54 -4.01 -35.63
CA THR A 607 -21.92 -4.44 -35.28
C THR A 607 -22.47 -3.66 -34.08
N PRO A 608 -23.80 -3.61 -33.86
CA PRO A 608 -24.38 -2.97 -32.68
C PRO A 608 -23.89 -3.56 -31.35
N VAL A 609 -23.63 -4.88 -31.31
CA VAL A 609 -23.08 -5.56 -30.13
C VAL A 609 -21.60 -5.19 -29.94
N GLU A 610 -20.80 -5.15 -31.01
CA GLU A 610 -19.42 -4.67 -30.93
C GLU A 610 -19.36 -3.23 -30.41
N HIS A 611 -20.26 -2.33 -30.84
CA HIS A 611 -20.31 -0.94 -30.33
C HIS A 611 -20.67 -0.87 -28.85
N ARG A 612 -21.65 -1.67 -28.40
CA ARG A 612 -22.03 -1.74 -26.98
C ARG A 612 -20.89 -2.28 -26.13
N LEU A 613 -20.23 -3.33 -26.60
CA LEU A 613 -19.09 -3.94 -25.93
C LEU A 613 -17.90 -2.98 -25.88
N ALA A 614 -17.62 -2.25 -26.96
CA ALA A 614 -16.58 -1.22 -27.00
C ALA A 614 -16.88 -0.07 -26.01
N ALA A 615 -18.13 0.39 -25.91
CA ALA A 615 -18.51 1.38 -24.92
C ALA A 615 -18.28 0.89 -23.47
N ALA A 616 -18.62 -0.37 -23.18
CA ALA A 616 -18.37 -0.96 -21.86
C ALA A 616 -16.87 -1.14 -21.58
N TRP A 617 -16.08 -1.54 -22.58
CA TRP A 617 -14.61 -1.57 -22.48
C TRP A 617 -14.04 -0.17 -22.21
N ALA A 618 -14.53 0.85 -22.92
CA ALA A 618 -14.08 2.23 -22.78
C ALA A 618 -14.26 2.74 -21.34
N GLU A 619 -15.43 2.49 -20.75
CA GLU A 619 -15.73 2.83 -19.37
C GLU A 619 -14.81 2.09 -18.39
N VAL A 620 -14.72 0.77 -18.52
CA VAL A 620 -13.97 -0.09 -17.59
C VAL A 620 -12.46 0.14 -17.66
N LEU A 621 -11.92 0.35 -18.85
CA LEU A 621 -10.49 0.55 -19.10
C LEU A 621 -10.06 2.02 -18.98
N GLY A 622 -11.03 2.95 -18.93
CA GLY A 622 -10.75 4.38 -18.91
C GLY A 622 -10.12 4.89 -20.22
N ILE A 623 -10.52 4.33 -21.36
CA ILE A 623 -10.01 4.69 -22.69
C ILE A 623 -11.15 5.18 -23.59
N PRO A 624 -10.91 6.14 -24.49
CA PRO A 624 -11.92 6.57 -25.46
C PRO A 624 -12.42 5.42 -26.33
N ALA A 625 -13.74 5.32 -26.52
CA ALA A 625 -14.36 4.21 -27.27
C ALA A 625 -13.92 4.16 -28.75
N ASP A 626 -13.58 5.30 -29.34
CA ASP A 626 -13.05 5.42 -30.70
C ASP A 626 -11.62 4.88 -30.86
N ARG A 627 -10.92 4.61 -29.75
CA ARG A 627 -9.61 3.94 -29.76
C ARG A 627 -9.69 2.41 -29.67
N ILE A 628 -10.89 1.85 -29.48
CA ILE A 628 -11.10 0.41 -29.34
C ILE A 628 -11.45 -0.17 -30.70
N GLY A 629 -10.55 -0.99 -31.24
CA GLY A 629 -10.75 -1.78 -32.42
C GLY A 629 -11.47 -3.09 -32.17
N ARG A 630 -12.10 -3.60 -33.23
CA ARG A 630 -12.80 -4.89 -33.19
C ARG A 630 -11.87 -6.10 -32.97
N HIS A 631 -10.60 -5.97 -33.34
CA HIS A 631 -9.59 -7.03 -33.19
C HIS A 631 -8.71 -6.82 -31.96
N ASP A 632 -9.07 -5.86 -31.10
CA ASP A 632 -8.34 -5.62 -29.89
C ASP A 632 -8.49 -6.75 -28.90
N HIS A 633 -7.37 -7.11 -28.31
CA HIS A 633 -7.30 -8.03 -27.20
C HIS A 633 -7.45 -7.26 -25.88
N PHE A 634 -8.40 -7.67 -25.03
CA PHE A 634 -8.79 -6.97 -23.81
C PHE A 634 -7.60 -6.66 -22.90
N PHE A 635 -6.77 -7.68 -22.65
CA PHE A 635 -5.61 -7.55 -21.77
C PHE A 635 -4.48 -6.71 -22.38
N ASP A 636 -4.41 -6.65 -23.71
CA ASP A 636 -3.42 -5.84 -24.43
C ASP A 636 -3.81 -4.36 -24.40
N ARG A 637 -5.09 -4.05 -24.21
CA ARG A 637 -5.61 -2.69 -23.99
C ARG A 637 -5.62 -2.26 -22.51
N GLY A 638 -4.96 -3.03 -21.65
CA GLY A 638 -4.85 -2.76 -20.20
C GLY A 638 -5.90 -3.48 -19.36
N GLY A 639 -6.70 -4.35 -19.97
CA GLY A 639 -7.61 -5.25 -19.29
C GLY A 639 -6.92 -6.17 -18.29
N THR A 640 -7.67 -6.58 -17.28
CA THR A 640 -7.20 -7.28 -16.08
C THR A 640 -8.31 -8.21 -15.62
N SER A 641 -8.03 -9.18 -14.74
CA SER A 641 -9.11 -10.00 -14.19
C SER A 641 -10.17 -9.14 -13.49
N LEU A 642 -9.77 -8.13 -12.72
CA LEU A 642 -10.70 -7.20 -12.06
C LEU A 642 -11.46 -6.32 -13.07
N ALA A 643 -10.79 -5.89 -14.14
CA ALA A 643 -11.44 -5.14 -15.22
C ALA A 643 -12.45 -6.03 -15.97
N ALA A 644 -12.12 -7.29 -16.23
CA ALA A 644 -13.03 -8.25 -16.84
C ALA A 644 -14.26 -8.50 -15.95
N VAL A 645 -14.08 -8.51 -14.63
CA VAL A 645 -15.20 -8.58 -13.66
C VAL A 645 -16.06 -7.32 -13.70
N LYS A 646 -15.44 -6.13 -13.70
CA LYS A 646 -16.17 -4.86 -13.87
C LYS A 646 -16.91 -4.81 -15.21
N LEU A 647 -16.33 -5.36 -16.27
CA LEU A 647 -16.97 -5.47 -17.59
C LEU A 647 -18.18 -6.40 -17.56
N ALA A 648 -18.07 -7.55 -16.89
CA ALA A 648 -19.21 -8.44 -16.69
C ALA A 648 -20.34 -7.72 -15.95
N ILE A 649 -20.04 -6.94 -14.90
CA ILE A 649 -21.01 -6.13 -14.16
C ILE A 649 -21.64 -5.06 -15.08
N ALA A 650 -20.84 -4.31 -15.86
CA ALA A 650 -21.34 -3.28 -16.78
C ALA A 650 -22.27 -3.84 -17.88
N LEU A 651 -22.13 -5.12 -18.22
CA LEU A 651 -22.94 -5.83 -19.22
C LEU A 651 -24.06 -6.69 -18.59
N ASP A 652 -24.47 -6.39 -17.35
CA ASP A 652 -25.46 -7.15 -16.58
C ASP A 652 -25.24 -8.68 -16.63
N ARG A 653 -23.96 -9.06 -16.57
CA ARG A 653 -23.48 -10.45 -16.52
C ARG A 653 -23.86 -11.31 -17.73
N ALA A 654 -24.07 -10.66 -18.88
CA ALA A 654 -24.17 -11.37 -20.15
C ALA A 654 -22.87 -12.13 -20.51
N ILE A 655 -21.76 -11.82 -19.84
CA ILE A 655 -20.48 -12.53 -19.92
C ILE A 655 -19.91 -12.80 -18.52
N THR A 656 -18.96 -13.73 -18.43
CA THR A 656 -18.16 -14.03 -17.24
C THR A 656 -16.68 -13.68 -17.44
N LEU A 657 -15.90 -13.63 -16.34
CA LEU A 657 -14.43 -13.53 -16.41
C LEU A 657 -13.81 -14.61 -17.30
N LYS A 658 -14.37 -15.82 -17.26
CA LYS A 658 -13.92 -16.96 -18.06
C LYS A 658 -14.15 -16.73 -19.55
N ASP A 659 -15.25 -16.08 -19.91
CA ASP A 659 -15.54 -15.72 -21.30
C ASP A 659 -14.55 -14.70 -21.83
N VAL A 660 -14.27 -13.63 -21.06
CA VAL A 660 -13.25 -12.62 -21.42
C VAL A 660 -11.86 -13.25 -21.54
N THR A 661 -11.54 -14.22 -20.68
CA THR A 661 -10.22 -14.89 -20.72
C THR A 661 -10.09 -15.83 -21.92
N ARG A 662 -11.18 -16.50 -22.32
CA ARG A 662 -11.20 -17.44 -23.47
C ARG A 662 -11.37 -16.75 -24.81
N HIS A 663 -12.12 -15.66 -24.84
CA HIS A 663 -12.44 -14.85 -26.02
C HIS A 663 -12.06 -13.39 -25.74
N PRO A 664 -10.75 -13.09 -25.56
CA PRO A 664 -10.29 -11.77 -25.18
C PRO A 664 -10.38 -10.73 -26.31
N VAL A 665 -10.65 -11.15 -27.54
CA VAL A 665 -10.78 -10.24 -28.69
C VAL A 665 -12.20 -9.68 -28.76
N LEU A 666 -12.35 -8.37 -28.96
CA LEU A 666 -13.65 -7.69 -28.92
C LEU A 666 -14.70 -8.34 -29.85
N ALA A 667 -14.35 -8.62 -31.10
CA ALA A 667 -15.25 -9.26 -32.07
C ALA A 667 -15.62 -10.70 -31.66
N ASP A 668 -14.68 -11.45 -31.09
CA ASP A 668 -14.92 -12.83 -30.66
C ASP A 668 -15.87 -12.87 -29.46
N LEU A 669 -15.68 -11.95 -28.50
CA LEU A 669 -16.53 -11.80 -27.33
C LEU A 669 -17.93 -11.29 -27.71
N ALA A 670 -18.03 -10.37 -28.67
CA ALA A 670 -19.31 -9.94 -29.25
C ALA A 670 -20.03 -11.12 -29.91
N GLY A 671 -19.30 -11.97 -30.63
CA GLY A 671 -19.86 -13.19 -31.24
C GLY A 671 -20.34 -14.25 -30.23
N LEU A 672 -19.93 -14.18 -28.96
CA LEU A 672 -20.51 -14.99 -27.88
C LEU A 672 -21.87 -14.41 -27.45
N LEU A 673 -21.92 -13.09 -27.25
CA LEU A 673 -23.14 -12.36 -26.85
C LEU A 673 -24.27 -12.53 -27.87
N ASP A 674 -23.94 -12.50 -29.17
CA ASP A 674 -24.89 -12.71 -30.27
C ASP A 674 -25.50 -14.13 -30.30
N ARG A 675 -24.88 -15.12 -29.65
CA ARG A 675 -25.37 -16.51 -29.60
C ARG A 675 -26.23 -16.82 -28.37
N THR A 676 -26.24 -15.92 -27.39
CA THR A 676 -26.97 -16.04 -26.13
C THR A 676 -28.20 -15.13 -26.04
N ALA A 677 -28.39 -14.24 -27.02
CA ALA A 677 -29.62 -13.48 -27.25
C ALA A 677 -30.54 -14.23 -28.22
#